data_AF-A0A955B4R6-F1
#
_entry.id   AF-A0A955B4R6-F1
#
_cell.length_a   1.000
_cell.length_b   1.000
_cell.length_c   1.000
_cell.angle_alpha   90.00
_cell.angle_beta   90.00
_cell.angle_gamma   90.00
#
_symmetry.space_group_name_H-M   'P 1'
#
loop_
_entity.id
_entity.type
_entity.pdbx_description
1 polymer ?
#
loop_
_entity_poly.entity_id
_entity_poly.type
_entity_poly.pdbx_seq_one_letter_code
_entity_poly.pdbx_strand_id
1 'polypeptide(L)'
;MSFSHPTQAVRLHTFVLVGLLATHASAQTESVSYKPRVINTTDLGADPDDEQSMVRQLVCANEFDIEGLIVSTGCWKKEQSNTKMLDKIVDAYAECYDNLKVHADGFPTPEYLRSISVMGQKRYGMSDVGDGKDSPGSELIIASVDKDDPRPIWVGAWGGANNIAQAIWKVQETRSKEQLRRFLSKLRVFDILGQDDAGAWIAKNYPEVLYIRAVKVYGWQPQKNGTYQREDIQSHGPLGAVYPDTKWATEGDTPAFMHIYPNGLNDPDKIDQGGWGGRFSWKKQISIKSMRAVKEEERQYDPYEMYGNTPDGVEAIKRWSKGYNNDFAARMDWSITDKYADANHHPIAVVNGDRTRRVLNVSAATGSNVTLKAVGSSDPDKDALTYAWTFYKEPSTYDGGITIKNDSGASATVSIPVDAGGKNLHVILEVHDDGKPNLYAYRRVIINVAEESIANPAKRLPVIVTSNFPPSAQKHNSPHRTVDPISSSDVKWTDGFWYQRFATCRDKMVPSMWEVMKGTSYKPFLEHFRIAAGLSEGGYHGAKWNDGDFYKWIEAVCAVQAIERNPEWDQRLDEIISVIGKAQRDDGYIHTPVLVAARNGDKSAKPFADRFNFEMYNMGHLMTAACRHHEVTGKNEFVAIARKAADFLDNVFRNPTPDTARHAICPSHYMGILDLYRTTGERRYLELAQRLIRMRDLVSDGGDDNQDRVPFLQQHEAVGHAVRATYLYAGVADLYAETGDDQLHFTLNTLWQNVVEKKMYITGACGALHDGASPDGSKNQKTITRVHQAFGRNYQLPSTTAHNETCANIGNTLWNWRMFLNSGEAKYVDVMELALYNSVLSGVSLDGKDFFYTNPLRQLNDAPVKLRWSRTRVPFVTSFCCPPNVVRTVASVNGYAYSVSENSVWVNLYGSNTLETELPGGRKLRLEQQTNYPWSGDVQLKVVECDSTIELRIPGWAKSAALRIDGEPAGVPVNPGSYATIDRSWQPGTTIELSLDMPVQLIESHPLVEETMNQVAVKRGPVVYCLESNDLPSDVSLMSVRLPIGGEWKPRFDANTLEGVTILEGTVVSRKPGDWNGKLYREFKNAKTRRFACKLIPYFVWSNRGPSEMTVWLPID
;
A
#
# COMPACT_ATOMS: atom_id res chain seq x y z
N MET A 1 14.16 -68.88 -30.56
CA MET A 1 14.83 -69.95 -29.80
C MET A 1 15.95 -69.35 -28.98
N SER A 2 16.22 -70.00 -27.86
CA SER A 2 16.95 -69.59 -26.67
C SER A 2 18.49 -69.79 -26.72
N PHE A 3 19.13 -69.28 -25.65
CA PHE A 3 20.35 -69.72 -24.94
C PHE A 3 21.75 -69.10 -25.23
N SER A 4 22.15 -68.15 -24.37
CA SER A 4 23.13 -68.19 -23.24
C SER A 4 24.68 -68.33 -23.36
N HIS A 5 25.36 -67.58 -22.45
CA HIS A 5 26.66 -67.73 -21.71
C HIS A 5 27.97 -67.05 -22.24
N PRO A 6 29.00 -66.73 -21.40
CA PRO A 6 29.03 -66.04 -20.07
C PRO A 6 30.25 -65.06 -19.78
N THR A 7 30.24 -64.44 -18.57
CA THR A 7 31.33 -63.90 -17.65
C THR A 7 32.13 -62.57 -17.84
N GLN A 8 32.00 -61.63 -16.86
CA GLN A 8 33.07 -61.00 -16.02
C GLN A 8 32.49 -60.05 -14.92
N ALA A 9 33.28 -59.73 -13.86
CA ALA A 9 32.87 -59.02 -12.62
C ALA A 9 33.86 -57.92 -12.16
N VAL A 10 33.42 -56.88 -11.42
CA VAL A 10 33.98 -56.22 -10.18
C VAL A 10 33.02 -55.09 -9.70
N ARG A 11 32.98 -54.85 -8.37
CA ARG A 11 31.86 -54.40 -7.49
C ARG A 11 31.42 -52.92 -7.53
N LEU A 12 30.10 -52.71 -7.52
CA LEU A 12 29.34 -51.54 -7.05
C LEU A 12 28.11 -52.05 -6.26
N HIS A 13 27.68 -51.36 -5.20
CA HIS A 13 26.62 -51.84 -4.29
C HIS A 13 25.22 -51.35 -4.69
N THR A 14 24.24 -52.25 -4.66
CA THR A 14 22.79 -52.00 -4.84
C THR A 14 22.02 -52.91 -3.90
N PHE A 15 20.93 -52.41 -3.29
CA PHE A 15 19.94 -53.23 -2.60
C PHE A 15 18.52 -52.93 -3.08
N VAL A 16 17.90 -54.05 -3.44
CA VAL A 16 16.55 -54.50 -3.86
C VAL A 16 15.30 -53.70 -3.41
N LEU A 17 14.35 -53.64 -4.36
CA LEU A 17 12.92 -53.28 -4.24
C LEU A 17 12.13 -54.19 -3.27
N VAL A 18 11.36 -53.59 -2.37
CA VAL A 18 10.19 -54.21 -1.70
C VAL A 18 9.01 -53.25 -1.85
N GLY A 19 7.85 -53.80 -2.22
CA GLY A 19 6.58 -53.07 -2.34
C GLY A 19 6.12 -52.49 -1.00
N LEU A 20 5.61 -51.26 -1.04
CA LEU A 20 5.07 -50.57 0.12
C LEU A 20 3.65 -50.08 -0.18
N LEU A 21 2.79 -50.36 0.80
CA LEU A 21 1.38 -50.08 0.88
C LEU A 21 1.03 -48.63 0.52
N ALA A 22 -0.09 -48.46 -0.18
CA ALA A 22 -0.77 -47.20 -0.34
C ALA A 22 -1.22 -46.66 1.03
N THR A 23 -0.40 -45.81 1.64
CA THR A 23 -0.85 -44.92 2.71
C THR A 23 -1.53 -43.72 2.05
N HIS A 24 -2.85 -43.62 2.23
CA HIS A 24 -3.62 -42.43 1.90
C HIS A 24 -3.12 -41.28 2.80
N ALA A 25 -2.21 -40.46 2.28
CA ALA A 25 -1.91 -39.17 2.87
C ALA A 25 -3.09 -38.24 2.57
N SER A 26 -3.94 -38.02 3.57
CA SER A 26 -4.97 -36.99 3.56
C SER A 26 -4.32 -35.64 3.25
N ALA A 27 -4.79 -34.98 2.21
CA ALA A 27 -4.40 -33.61 1.88
C ALA A 27 -4.98 -32.67 2.95
N GLN A 28 -4.17 -32.32 3.96
CA GLN A 28 -4.49 -31.20 4.85
C GLN A 28 -4.31 -29.89 4.07
N THR A 29 -5.44 -29.33 3.65
CA THR A 29 -5.57 -28.01 3.04
C THR A 29 -5.22 -26.91 4.03
N GLU A 30 -4.19 -26.11 3.73
CA GLU A 30 -3.79 -24.93 4.50
C GLU A 30 -4.91 -23.88 4.56
N SER A 31 -5.65 -23.83 5.67
CA SER A 31 -6.41 -22.65 6.07
C SER A 31 -5.51 -21.76 6.92
N VAL A 32 -4.93 -20.71 6.34
CA VAL A 32 -4.18 -19.70 7.10
C VAL A 32 -5.17 -18.84 7.89
N SER A 33 -5.62 -19.34 9.05
CA SER A 33 -6.47 -18.60 9.97
C SER A 33 -5.63 -17.61 10.80
N TYR A 34 -6.03 -16.35 10.82
CA TYR A 34 -5.47 -15.33 11.70
C TYR A 34 -5.83 -15.64 13.15
N LYS A 35 -4.82 -15.85 14.02
CA LYS A 35 -5.01 -15.99 15.47
C LYS A 35 -4.78 -14.65 16.19
N PRO A 36 -5.76 -14.10 16.92
CA PRO A 36 -5.54 -12.93 17.77
C PRO A 36 -4.60 -13.27 18.94
N ARG A 37 -3.77 -12.31 19.34
CA ARG A 37 -2.90 -12.43 20.51
C ARG A 37 -3.65 -11.97 21.77
N VAL A 38 -3.64 -12.78 22.82
CA VAL A 38 -4.52 -12.57 23.99
C VAL A 38 -3.76 -12.73 25.31
N ILE A 39 -4.04 -11.85 26.27
CA ILE A 39 -3.71 -12.01 27.69
C ILE A 39 -4.98 -11.85 28.49
N ASN A 40 -5.19 -12.67 29.51
CA ASN A 40 -6.30 -12.46 30.47
C ASN A 40 -5.76 -12.21 31.86
N THR A 41 -6.32 -11.20 32.53
CA THR A 41 -6.12 -10.95 33.95
C THR A 41 -7.40 -11.32 34.68
N THR A 42 -7.36 -12.27 35.61
CA THR A 42 -8.55 -12.94 36.17
C THR A 42 -8.47 -13.05 37.69
N ASP A 43 -9.55 -12.79 38.43
CA ASP A 43 -9.57 -12.89 39.89
C ASP A 43 -10.05 -14.25 40.41
N LEU A 44 -9.80 -15.32 39.65
CA LEU A 44 -10.05 -16.73 39.98
C LEU A 44 -10.10 -17.06 41.48
N GLY A 45 -11.19 -17.74 41.85
CA GLY A 45 -11.58 -18.02 43.22
C GLY A 45 -12.15 -16.83 43.98
N ALA A 46 -12.52 -15.74 43.30
CA ALA A 46 -13.38 -14.69 43.83
C ALA A 46 -14.85 -15.13 43.75
N ASP A 47 -15.28 -15.51 42.54
CA ASP A 47 -16.57 -16.12 42.30
C ASP A 47 -16.50 -17.09 41.09
N PRO A 48 -17.53 -17.95 40.89
CA PRO A 48 -17.45 -19.07 39.97
C PRO A 48 -17.28 -18.73 38.48
N ASP A 49 -17.49 -17.48 38.08
CA ASP A 49 -17.65 -17.11 36.67
C ASP A 49 -16.32 -16.96 35.91
N ASP A 50 -15.24 -16.58 36.59
CA ASP A 50 -13.87 -16.66 36.09
C ASP A 50 -13.47 -18.10 35.77
N GLU A 51 -13.78 -19.08 36.66
CA GLU A 51 -13.48 -20.49 36.40
C GLU A 51 -14.25 -21.00 35.18
N GLN A 52 -15.53 -20.63 35.08
CA GLN A 52 -16.38 -20.98 33.93
C GLN A 52 -15.82 -20.41 32.62
N SER A 53 -15.46 -19.12 32.62
CA SER A 53 -14.93 -18.43 31.44
C SER A 53 -13.56 -18.96 31.03
N MET A 54 -12.71 -19.35 31.99
CA MET A 54 -11.41 -19.95 31.73
C MET A 54 -11.55 -21.34 31.08
N VAL A 55 -12.44 -22.20 31.61
CA VAL A 55 -12.70 -23.52 31.00
C VAL A 55 -13.16 -23.34 29.55
N ARG A 56 -14.09 -22.42 29.28
CA ARG A 56 -14.56 -22.15 27.92
C ARG A 56 -13.46 -21.64 27.00
N GLN A 57 -12.62 -20.72 27.47
CA GLN A 57 -11.52 -20.24 26.63
C GLN A 57 -10.52 -21.35 26.29
N LEU A 58 -10.24 -22.25 27.25
CA LEU A 58 -9.25 -23.32 27.05
C LEU A 58 -9.71 -24.36 26.02
N VAL A 59 -10.99 -24.73 25.99
CA VAL A 59 -11.52 -25.59 24.91
C VAL A 59 -11.57 -24.89 23.55
N CYS A 60 -11.46 -23.56 23.53
CA CYS A 60 -11.32 -22.72 22.34
C CYS A 60 -9.88 -22.27 22.06
N ALA A 61 -8.88 -22.77 22.81
CA ALA A 61 -7.54 -22.19 22.81
C ALA A 61 -6.81 -22.31 21.46
N ASN A 62 -7.25 -23.22 20.59
CA ASN A 62 -6.70 -23.32 19.24
C ASN A 62 -6.98 -22.09 18.36
N GLU A 63 -7.94 -21.23 18.72
CA GLU A 63 -8.30 -20.03 17.96
C GLU A 63 -7.47 -18.78 18.37
N PHE A 64 -6.63 -18.88 19.41
CA PHE A 64 -5.91 -17.75 19.98
C PHE A 64 -4.41 -18.04 20.13
N ASP A 65 -3.60 -16.99 19.99
CA ASP A 65 -2.25 -16.98 20.53
C ASP A 65 -2.33 -16.46 21.97
N ILE A 66 -2.59 -17.35 22.93
CA ILE A 66 -2.64 -17.00 24.35
C ILE A 66 -1.20 -16.73 24.81
N GLU A 67 -0.93 -15.51 25.26
CA GLU A 67 0.40 -15.06 25.68
C GLU A 67 0.49 -14.79 27.18
N GLY A 68 -0.63 -14.83 27.91
CA GLY A 68 -0.63 -14.72 29.36
C GLY A 68 -1.94 -15.08 30.02
N LEU A 69 -1.83 -15.83 31.13
CA LEU A 69 -2.92 -16.13 32.06
C LEU A 69 -2.49 -15.60 33.44
N ILE A 70 -2.97 -14.42 33.78
CA ILE A 70 -2.49 -13.65 34.93
C ILE A 70 -3.53 -13.70 36.04
N VAL A 71 -3.20 -14.31 37.16
CA VAL A 71 -4.08 -14.28 38.34
C VAL A 71 -3.97 -12.91 39.00
N SER A 72 -5.08 -12.17 39.00
CA SER A 72 -5.24 -10.79 39.45
C SER A 72 -6.10 -10.69 40.72
N THR A 73 -6.23 -9.47 41.23
CA THR A 73 -7.22 -9.07 42.24
C THR A 73 -8.43 -8.43 41.58
N GLY A 74 -9.58 -8.47 42.22
CA GLY A 74 -10.79 -7.75 41.81
C GLY A 74 -11.51 -7.14 43.01
N CYS A 75 -12.64 -6.47 42.80
CA CYS A 75 -13.38 -5.84 43.90
C CYS A 75 -13.99 -6.87 44.87
N TRP A 76 -14.23 -8.10 44.39
CA TRP A 76 -14.73 -9.22 45.18
C TRP A 76 -13.61 -10.02 45.87
N LYS A 77 -12.38 -9.88 45.39
CA LYS A 77 -11.17 -10.47 45.96
C LYS A 77 -9.99 -9.50 45.87
N LYS A 78 -9.95 -8.58 46.84
CA LYS A 78 -8.97 -7.48 46.90
C LYS A 78 -7.54 -7.92 47.25
N GLU A 79 -7.35 -9.18 47.64
CA GLU A 79 -6.05 -9.77 47.91
C GLU A 79 -5.91 -11.14 47.23
N GLN A 80 -4.75 -11.38 46.62
CA GLN A 80 -4.44 -12.64 45.94
C GLN A 80 -3.01 -13.09 46.25
N SER A 81 -2.80 -14.39 46.41
CA SER A 81 -1.51 -14.92 46.88
C SER A 81 -0.99 -16.15 46.14
N ASN A 82 -1.79 -16.79 45.30
CA ASN A 82 -1.41 -18.03 44.62
C ASN A 82 -2.21 -18.26 43.33
N THR A 83 -1.72 -19.15 42.48
CA THR A 83 -2.31 -19.55 41.20
C THR A 83 -3.11 -20.85 41.26
N LYS A 84 -3.33 -21.44 42.45
CA LYS A 84 -3.79 -22.84 42.58
C LYS A 84 -5.08 -23.17 41.82
N MET A 85 -6.00 -22.22 41.71
CA MET A 85 -7.23 -22.43 40.95
C MET A 85 -6.96 -22.47 39.45
N LEU A 86 -6.12 -21.56 38.94
CA LEU A 86 -5.66 -21.59 37.55
C LEU A 86 -4.90 -22.88 37.25
N ASP A 87 -4.01 -23.29 38.15
CA ASP A 87 -3.23 -24.53 38.03
C ASP A 87 -4.17 -25.74 37.92
N LYS A 88 -5.21 -25.81 38.76
CA LYS A 88 -6.23 -26.88 38.72
C LYS A 88 -6.95 -26.95 37.36
N ILE A 89 -7.30 -25.81 36.77
CA ILE A 89 -7.98 -25.77 35.46
C ILE A 89 -7.01 -26.15 34.34
N VAL A 90 -5.75 -25.69 34.41
CA VAL A 90 -4.70 -26.03 33.44
C VAL A 90 -4.26 -27.50 33.55
N ASP A 91 -4.37 -28.11 34.74
CA ASP A 91 -4.23 -29.55 34.95
C ASP A 91 -5.38 -30.32 34.30
N ALA A 92 -6.63 -29.89 34.48
CA ALA A 92 -7.78 -30.47 33.78
C ALA A 92 -7.67 -30.36 32.26
N TYR A 93 -7.18 -29.22 31.73
CA TYR A 93 -6.87 -29.07 30.31
C TYR A 93 -5.79 -30.04 29.84
N ALA A 94 -4.75 -30.28 30.66
CA ALA A 94 -3.68 -31.21 30.32
C ALA A 94 -4.19 -32.64 30.13
N GLU A 95 -5.15 -33.06 30.95
CA GLU A 95 -5.82 -34.37 30.80
C GLU A 95 -6.68 -34.45 29.53
N CYS A 96 -7.20 -33.32 29.04
CA CYS A 96 -8.01 -33.25 27.81
C CYS A 96 -7.18 -32.99 26.55
N TYR A 97 -5.91 -32.60 26.67
CA TYR A 97 -5.10 -32.07 25.56
C TYR A 97 -4.94 -33.07 24.41
N ASP A 98 -4.76 -34.35 24.74
CA ASP A 98 -4.59 -35.40 23.74
C ASP A 98 -5.86 -35.65 22.91
N ASN A 99 -7.04 -35.39 23.48
CA ASN A 99 -8.31 -35.45 22.77
C ASN A 99 -8.51 -34.19 21.92
N LEU A 100 -8.35 -33.00 22.51
CA LEU A 100 -8.55 -31.71 21.84
C LEU A 100 -7.72 -31.58 20.54
N LYS A 101 -6.46 -32.01 20.56
CA LYS A 101 -5.56 -31.94 19.40
C LYS A 101 -5.94 -32.91 18.25
N VAL A 102 -6.83 -33.87 18.49
CA VAL A 102 -7.39 -34.72 17.43
C VAL A 102 -8.34 -33.90 16.56
N HIS A 103 -9.10 -32.98 17.16
CA HIS A 103 -10.20 -32.27 16.53
C HIS A 103 -9.77 -30.98 15.83
N ALA A 104 -8.72 -30.31 16.32
CA ALA A 104 -8.16 -29.15 15.63
C ALA A 104 -6.67 -28.95 15.93
N ASP A 105 -5.95 -28.45 14.94
CA ASP A 105 -4.55 -28.05 15.10
C ASP A 105 -4.43 -26.74 15.90
N GLY A 106 -3.29 -26.62 16.58
CA GLY A 106 -2.85 -25.36 17.18
C GLY A 106 -3.37 -25.07 18.58
N PHE A 107 -3.90 -26.08 19.30
CA PHE A 107 -4.05 -26.02 20.75
C PHE A 107 -2.69 -25.85 21.43
N PRO A 108 -2.54 -24.91 22.39
CA PRO A 108 -1.30 -24.73 23.13
C PRO A 108 -1.00 -25.95 24.00
N THR A 109 0.27 -26.34 24.07
CA THR A 109 0.70 -27.43 24.95
C THR A 109 0.44 -27.08 26.43
N PRO A 110 0.13 -28.05 27.29
CA PRO A 110 -0.02 -27.83 28.72
C PRO A 110 1.22 -27.18 29.37
N GLU A 111 2.42 -27.52 28.92
CA GLU A 111 3.69 -26.94 29.39
C GLU A 111 3.77 -25.44 29.07
N TYR A 112 3.40 -25.08 27.84
CA TYR A 112 3.34 -23.67 27.42
C TYR A 112 2.33 -22.89 28.25
N LEU A 113 1.11 -23.40 28.45
CA LEU A 113 0.11 -22.74 29.29
C LEU A 113 0.63 -22.51 30.71
N ARG A 114 1.29 -23.51 31.33
CA ARG A 114 1.93 -23.35 32.65
C ARG A 114 3.02 -22.28 32.64
N SER A 115 3.78 -22.15 31.55
CA SER A 115 4.85 -21.16 31.43
C SER A 115 4.36 -19.71 31.37
N ILE A 116 3.12 -19.49 30.92
CA ILE A 116 2.48 -18.17 30.82
C ILE A 116 1.41 -17.94 31.90
N SER A 117 1.18 -18.92 32.79
CA SER A 117 0.34 -18.82 33.98
C SER A 117 1.12 -18.22 35.12
N VAL A 118 0.83 -16.97 35.46
CA VAL A 118 1.64 -16.20 36.42
C VAL A 118 0.80 -15.45 37.45
N MET A 119 1.42 -15.16 38.59
CA MET A 119 0.87 -14.23 39.57
C MET A 119 0.97 -12.78 39.07
N GLY A 120 -0.13 -12.05 39.11
CA GLY A 120 -0.17 -10.62 38.94
C GLY A 120 0.01 -9.84 40.25
N GLN A 121 -0.54 -8.62 40.29
CA GLN A 121 -0.62 -7.80 41.49
C GLN A 121 -1.34 -8.53 42.63
N LYS A 122 -0.85 -8.33 43.85
CA LYS A 122 -1.34 -9.05 45.04
C LYS A 122 -2.37 -8.24 45.82
N ARG A 123 -2.41 -6.93 45.61
CA ARG A 123 -3.34 -6.00 46.26
C ARG A 123 -4.13 -5.21 45.23
N TYR A 124 -5.24 -4.69 45.69
CA TYR A 124 -6.29 -4.09 44.87
C TYR A 124 -5.96 -2.69 44.31
N GLY A 125 -6.32 -2.48 43.04
CA GLY A 125 -6.37 -1.18 42.37
C GLY A 125 -5.03 -0.45 42.28
N MET A 126 -5.11 0.86 42.10
CA MET A 126 -3.94 1.75 42.00
C MET A 126 -3.07 1.78 43.27
N SER A 127 -3.55 1.25 44.40
CA SER A 127 -2.76 1.13 45.63
C SER A 127 -1.60 0.12 45.52
N ASP A 128 -1.65 -0.77 44.52
CA ASP A 128 -0.57 -1.72 44.20
C ASP A 128 0.10 -1.38 42.87
N VAL A 129 0.10 -0.11 42.45
CA VAL A 129 0.79 0.38 41.24
C VAL A 129 1.83 1.44 41.63
N GLY A 130 3.05 1.34 41.11
CA GLY A 130 4.13 2.28 41.38
C GLY A 130 5.50 1.63 41.55
N ASP A 131 6.42 2.38 42.16
CA ASP A 131 7.80 1.94 42.38
C ASP A 131 7.86 0.71 43.31
N GLY A 132 8.67 -0.28 42.93
CA GLY A 132 8.81 -1.54 43.65
C GLY A 132 7.56 -2.45 43.60
N LYS A 133 6.60 -2.19 42.70
CA LYS A 133 5.35 -2.96 42.56
C LYS A 133 5.28 -3.87 41.34
N ASP A 134 6.40 -4.09 40.66
CA ASP A 134 6.45 -5.01 39.52
C ASP A 134 6.04 -6.43 39.94
N SER A 135 5.26 -7.11 39.12
CA SER A 135 4.88 -8.51 39.28
C SER A 135 5.18 -9.33 38.04
N PRO A 136 5.24 -10.66 38.15
CA PRO A 136 5.33 -11.53 36.98
C PRO A 136 4.25 -11.22 35.93
N GLY A 137 3.02 -10.88 36.35
CA GLY A 137 1.95 -10.44 35.46
C GLY A 137 2.25 -9.14 34.70
N SER A 138 2.72 -8.09 35.38
CA SER A 138 3.08 -6.84 34.70
C SER A 138 4.26 -7.02 33.74
N GLU A 139 5.26 -7.82 34.12
CA GLU A 139 6.39 -8.14 33.24
C GLU A 139 5.96 -8.96 32.01
N LEU A 140 5.02 -9.89 32.19
CA LEU A 140 4.50 -10.69 31.08
C LEU A 140 3.73 -9.82 30.07
N ILE A 141 2.92 -8.87 30.54
CA ILE A 141 2.27 -7.88 29.67
C ILE A 141 3.32 -7.10 28.90
N ILE A 142 4.38 -6.63 29.58
CA ILE A 142 5.45 -5.88 28.92
C ILE A 142 6.14 -6.71 27.84
N ALA A 143 6.57 -7.93 28.19
CA ALA A 143 7.26 -8.84 27.30
C ALA A 143 6.41 -9.19 26.07
N SER A 144 5.11 -9.42 26.26
CA SER A 144 4.18 -9.73 25.17
C SER A 144 3.97 -8.53 24.24
N VAL A 145 3.78 -7.31 24.77
CA VAL A 145 3.68 -6.11 23.91
C VAL A 145 4.98 -5.87 23.12
N ASP A 146 6.13 -6.13 23.74
CA ASP A 146 7.45 -5.91 23.16
C ASP A 146 7.89 -6.97 22.14
N LYS A 147 7.18 -8.10 22.03
CA LYS A 147 7.45 -9.08 20.97
C LYS A 147 7.49 -8.37 19.61
N ASP A 148 8.41 -8.83 18.77
CA ASP A 148 8.53 -8.40 17.38
C ASP A 148 7.42 -9.02 16.52
N ASP A 149 6.19 -8.76 16.94
CA ASP A 149 4.96 -9.15 16.30
C ASP A 149 4.13 -7.87 16.08
N PRO A 150 3.77 -7.54 14.83
CA PRO A 150 3.05 -6.32 14.51
C PRO A 150 1.59 -6.34 14.96
N ARG A 151 1.01 -7.51 15.26
CA ARG A 151 -0.37 -7.64 15.71
C ARG A 151 -0.54 -7.00 17.11
N PRO A 152 -1.66 -6.30 17.35
CA PRO A 152 -1.95 -5.81 18.70
C PRO A 152 -2.14 -6.97 19.68
N ILE A 153 -1.94 -6.69 20.97
CA ILE A 153 -2.24 -7.62 22.06
C ILE A 153 -3.53 -7.18 22.75
N TRP A 154 -4.51 -8.08 22.81
CA TRP A 154 -5.74 -7.88 23.54
C TRP A 154 -5.59 -8.37 24.97
N VAL A 155 -5.82 -7.47 25.93
CA VAL A 155 -5.82 -7.81 27.35
C VAL A 155 -7.26 -7.80 27.85
N GLY A 156 -7.79 -8.98 28.17
CA GLY A 156 -9.06 -9.16 28.86
C GLY A 156 -8.89 -8.86 30.35
N ALA A 157 -9.42 -7.74 30.81
CA ALA A 157 -9.48 -7.39 32.22
C ALA A 157 -10.74 -7.99 32.84
N TRP A 158 -10.64 -9.28 33.20
CA TRP A 158 -11.69 -10.06 33.87
C TRP A 158 -11.76 -9.66 35.34
N GLY A 159 -10.59 -9.58 35.99
CA GLY A 159 -10.38 -8.91 37.28
C GLY A 159 -9.98 -7.43 37.13
N GLY A 160 -9.30 -6.89 38.14
CA GLY A 160 -8.81 -5.51 38.16
C GLY A 160 -7.73 -5.22 37.11
N ALA A 161 -7.71 -3.97 36.61
CA ALA A 161 -6.78 -3.51 35.57
C ALA A 161 -5.41 -3.06 36.12
N ASN A 162 -5.17 -3.19 37.43
CA ASN A 162 -3.91 -2.81 38.09
C ASN A 162 -2.64 -3.47 37.51
N ASN A 163 -2.72 -4.69 36.96
CA ASN A 163 -1.61 -5.33 36.24
C ASN A 163 -1.22 -4.56 34.96
N ILE A 164 -2.22 -4.11 34.22
CA ILE A 164 -2.03 -3.30 33.00
C ILE A 164 -1.50 -1.92 33.40
N ALA A 165 -2.04 -1.33 34.45
CA ALA A 165 -1.58 -0.04 34.96
C ALA A 165 -0.12 -0.10 35.43
N GLN A 166 0.29 -1.17 36.14
CA GLN A 166 1.70 -1.37 36.52
C GLN A 166 2.60 -1.52 35.30
N ALA A 167 2.20 -2.30 34.30
CA ALA A 167 2.96 -2.46 33.07
C ALA A 167 3.19 -1.10 32.38
N ILE A 168 2.13 -0.29 32.25
CA ILE A 168 2.20 1.05 31.66
C ILE A 168 3.08 1.97 32.53
N TRP A 169 2.89 1.96 33.85
CA TRP A 169 3.66 2.78 34.80
C TRP A 169 5.15 2.48 34.68
N LYS A 170 5.55 1.21 34.70
CA LYS A 170 6.95 0.82 34.55
C LYS A 170 7.52 1.27 33.20
N VAL A 171 6.80 1.05 32.11
CA VAL A 171 7.24 1.48 30.77
C VAL A 171 7.40 3.00 30.71
N GLN A 172 6.50 3.75 31.35
CA GLN A 172 6.59 5.21 31.45
C GLN A 172 7.84 5.67 32.21
N GLU A 173 8.15 5.03 33.35
CA GLU A 173 9.28 5.42 34.19
C GLU A 173 10.64 4.94 33.65
N THR A 174 10.66 3.82 32.93
CA THR A 174 11.90 3.17 32.50
C THR A 174 12.27 3.43 31.03
N ARG A 175 11.34 3.96 30.21
CA ARG A 175 11.54 4.12 28.77
C ARG A 175 11.29 5.55 28.29
N SER A 176 11.79 5.84 27.10
CA SER A 176 11.49 7.11 26.42
C SER A 176 10.00 7.24 26.11
N LYS A 177 9.54 8.48 25.93
CA LYS A 177 8.15 8.77 25.54
C LYS A 177 7.76 8.10 24.22
N GLU A 178 8.71 7.98 23.30
CA GLU A 178 8.52 7.33 22.00
C GLU A 178 8.32 5.81 22.15
N GLN A 179 9.11 5.17 23.03
CA GLN A 179 8.93 3.76 23.36
C GLN A 179 7.62 3.51 24.10
N LEU A 180 7.21 4.39 25.01
CA LEU A 180 5.90 4.34 25.65
C LEU A 180 4.77 4.47 24.62
N ARG A 181 4.84 5.43 23.69
CA ARG A 181 3.82 5.54 22.61
C ARG A 181 3.75 4.28 21.76
N ARG A 182 4.89 3.68 21.40
CA ARG A 182 4.92 2.42 20.64
C ARG A 182 4.28 1.28 21.43
N PHE A 183 4.59 1.18 22.72
CA PHE A 183 3.99 0.23 23.65
C PHE A 183 2.47 0.38 23.71
N LEU A 184 1.98 1.59 23.98
CA LEU A 184 0.54 1.90 24.07
C LEU A 184 -0.19 1.65 22.74
N SER A 185 0.45 1.90 21.59
CA SER A 185 -0.16 1.69 20.27
C SER A 185 -0.52 0.24 19.96
N LYS A 186 0.18 -0.73 20.59
CA LYS A 186 -0.07 -2.16 20.44
C LYS A 186 -1.07 -2.72 21.47
N LEU A 187 -1.39 -1.95 22.51
CA LEU A 187 -2.25 -2.40 23.60
C LEU A 187 -3.74 -2.18 23.26
N ARG A 188 -4.55 -3.22 23.47
CA ARG A 188 -6.02 -3.18 23.42
C ARG A 188 -6.54 -3.74 24.74
N VAL A 189 -7.48 -3.08 25.38
CA VAL A 189 -8.03 -3.52 26.67
C VAL A 189 -9.54 -3.73 26.54
N PHE A 190 -10.00 -4.89 27.00
CA PHE A 190 -11.41 -5.22 27.14
C PHE A 190 -11.72 -5.44 28.63
N ASP A 191 -12.33 -4.45 29.25
CA ASP A 191 -12.66 -4.38 30.68
C ASP A 191 -14.13 -4.77 30.91
N ILE A 192 -14.35 -5.79 31.74
CA ILE A 192 -15.67 -6.25 32.16
C ILE A 192 -16.05 -5.51 33.44
N LEU A 193 -17.05 -4.61 33.32
CA LEU A 193 -17.65 -3.87 34.44
C LEU A 193 -16.72 -2.99 35.31
N GLY A 194 -15.41 -2.90 35.07
CA GLY A 194 -14.48 -2.14 35.91
C GLY A 194 -14.36 -2.73 37.31
N GLN A 195 -13.44 -3.66 37.50
CA GLN A 195 -13.25 -4.35 38.79
C GLN A 195 -12.35 -3.61 39.79
N ASP A 196 -11.67 -2.53 39.37
CA ASP A 196 -10.89 -1.64 40.24
C ASP A 196 -10.81 -0.20 39.68
N ASP A 197 -10.12 0.69 40.39
CA ASP A 197 -9.95 2.09 40.00
C ASP A 197 -8.86 2.31 38.93
N ALA A 198 -8.06 1.28 38.63
CA ALA A 198 -6.94 1.37 37.69
C ALA A 198 -7.39 1.56 36.24
N GLY A 199 -8.54 0.99 35.84
CA GLY A 199 -9.08 1.21 34.50
C GLY A 199 -9.44 2.67 34.20
N ALA A 200 -9.99 3.37 35.21
CA ALA A 200 -10.27 4.80 35.12
C ALA A 200 -8.97 5.62 35.08
N TRP A 201 -7.95 5.23 35.86
CA TRP A 201 -6.62 5.83 35.79
C TRP A 201 -5.98 5.65 34.41
N ILE A 202 -6.05 4.47 33.80
CA ILE A 202 -5.52 4.22 32.44
C ILE A 202 -6.24 5.12 31.43
N ALA A 203 -7.58 5.10 31.41
CA ALA A 203 -8.36 5.90 30.47
C ALA A 203 -8.16 7.41 30.63
N LYS A 204 -7.87 7.87 31.85
CA LYS A 204 -7.57 9.28 32.14
C LYS A 204 -6.19 9.71 31.64
N ASN A 205 -5.18 8.88 31.89
CA ASN A 205 -3.78 9.25 31.67
C ASN A 205 -3.27 8.84 30.28
N TYR A 206 -3.88 7.83 29.66
CA TYR A 206 -3.48 7.26 28.36
C TYR A 206 -4.68 7.09 27.42
N PRO A 207 -5.35 8.20 27.03
CA PRO A 207 -6.52 8.15 26.16
C PRO A 207 -6.24 7.55 24.77
N GLU A 208 -4.98 7.40 24.37
CA GLU A 208 -4.59 6.71 23.13
C GLU A 208 -4.79 5.19 23.16
N VAL A 209 -4.88 4.56 24.35
CA VAL A 209 -5.15 3.13 24.46
C VAL A 209 -6.60 2.87 24.03
N LEU A 210 -6.80 1.91 23.12
CA LEU A 210 -8.13 1.42 22.84
C LEU A 210 -8.61 0.63 24.05
N TYR A 211 -9.42 1.29 24.87
CA TYR A 211 -9.95 0.76 26.11
C TYR A 211 -11.47 0.66 26.00
N ILE A 212 -11.97 -0.58 25.94
CA ILE A 212 -13.40 -0.89 25.98
C ILE A 212 -13.77 -1.18 27.43
N ARG A 213 -14.81 -0.53 27.95
CA ARG A 213 -15.47 -0.95 29.19
C ARG A 213 -16.89 -1.41 28.90
N ALA A 214 -17.09 -2.70 29.07
CA ALA A 214 -18.32 -3.39 28.77
C ALA A 214 -19.19 -3.48 30.04
N VAL A 215 -20.25 -2.67 30.12
CA VAL A 215 -21.16 -2.60 31.28
C VAL A 215 -22.56 -3.14 31.01
N LYS A 216 -22.86 -3.46 29.75
CA LYS A 216 -24.16 -4.01 29.30
C LYS A 216 -23.99 -5.38 28.65
N VAL A 217 -23.22 -6.26 29.28
CA VAL A 217 -22.86 -7.59 28.73
C VAL A 217 -23.39 -8.77 29.54
N TYR A 218 -24.25 -8.57 30.53
CA TYR A 218 -24.85 -9.67 31.31
C TYR A 218 -26.24 -10.04 30.80
N GLY A 219 -26.54 -11.34 30.82
CA GLY A 219 -27.84 -11.90 30.46
C GLY A 219 -27.88 -12.58 29.09
N TRP A 220 -26.74 -12.88 28.47
CA TRP A 220 -26.66 -13.63 27.21
C TRP A 220 -26.61 -15.15 27.40
N GLN A 221 -26.36 -15.61 28.62
CA GLN A 221 -26.05 -16.99 28.93
C GLN A 221 -27.30 -17.89 28.94
N PRO A 222 -27.14 -19.21 28.73
CA PRO A 222 -28.17 -20.21 28.99
C PRO A 222 -28.68 -20.18 30.44
N GLN A 223 -29.76 -20.93 30.70
CA GLN A 223 -30.33 -21.02 32.04
C GLN A 223 -29.28 -21.45 33.07
N LYS A 224 -29.09 -20.60 34.08
CA LYS A 224 -28.23 -20.83 35.23
C LYS A 224 -28.48 -22.19 35.87
N ASN A 225 -27.43 -23.02 35.98
CA ASN A 225 -27.48 -24.37 36.55
C ASN A 225 -28.53 -25.29 35.91
N GLY A 226 -28.93 -24.97 34.67
CA GLY A 226 -29.93 -25.73 33.91
C GLY A 226 -29.34 -26.93 33.19
N THR A 227 -30.18 -27.61 32.41
CA THR A 227 -29.84 -28.83 31.67
C THR A 227 -28.58 -28.66 30.82
N TYR A 228 -28.47 -27.59 30.04
CA TYR A 228 -27.27 -27.32 29.21
C TYR A 228 -25.97 -27.35 30.02
N GLN A 229 -25.92 -26.63 31.13
CA GLN A 229 -24.74 -26.60 31.98
C GLN A 229 -24.43 -27.97 32.60
N ARG A 230 -25.47 -28.74 32.98
CA ARG A 230 -25.33 -30.04 33.64
C ARG A 230 -24.92 -31.14 32.68
N GLU A 231 -25.59 -31.19 31.54
CA GLU A 231 -25.57 -32.32 30.61
C GLU A 231 -24.61 -32.11 29.45
N ASP A 232 -24.37 -30.87 28.99
CA ASP A 232 -23.49 -30.57 27.85
C ASP A 232 -22.11 -30.05 28.28
N ILE A 233 -21.97 -29.54 29.51
CA ILE A 233 -20.71 -28.94 30.00
C ILE A 233 -20.12 -29.72 31.19
N GLN A 234 -20.80 -29.75 32.34
CA GLN A 234 -20.22 -30.30 33.58
C GLN A 234 -20.01 -31.82 33.57
N SER A 235 -20.75 -32.54 32.74
CA SER A 235 -20.64 -33.98 32.52
C SER A 235 -19.45 -34.38 31.63
N HIS A 236 -18.77 -33.43 30.98
CA HIS A 236 -17.78 -33.69 29.95
C HIS A 236 -16.34 -33.64 30.48
N GLY A 237 -15.93 -34.75 31.08
CA GLY A 237 -14.52 -35.03 31.40
C GLY A 237 -13.89 -34.10 32.44
N PRO A 238 -12.55 -34.06 32.50
CA PRO A 238 -11.81 -33.28 33.49
C PRO A 238 -12.13 -31.78 33.47
N LEU A 239 -12.23 -31.16 32.27
CA LEU A 239 -12.58 -29.75 32.14
C LEU A 239 -14.02 -29.46 32.59
N GLY A 240 -14.97 -30.36 32.29
CA GLY A 240 -16.34 -30.27 32.79
C GLY A 240 -16.42 -30.40 34.32
N ALA A 241 -15.63 -31.30 34.90
CA ALA A 241 -15.60 -31.53 36.34
C ALA A 241 -15.06 -30.32 37.15
N VAL A 242 -14.26 -29.46 36.52
CA VAL A 242 -13.77 -28.21 37.14
C VAL A 242 -14.62 -26.99 36.79
N TYR A 243 -15.69 -27.14 36.01
CA TYR A 243 -16.67 -26.09 35.71
C TYR A 243 -17.71 -25.98 36.83
N PRO A 244 -17.66 -24.95 37.70
CA PRO A 244 -18.49 -24.89 38.90
C PRO A 244 -19.95 -24.51 38.64
N ASP A 245 -20.79 -24.69 39.66
CA ASP A 245 -22.16 -24.15 39.66
C ASP A 245 -22.15 -22.63 39.69
N THR A 246 -23.01 -22.05 38.88
CA THR A 246 -23.17 -20.61 38.83
C THR A 246 -23.77 -20.12 40.15
N LYS A 247 -23.11 -19.14 40.77
CA LYS A 247 -23.62 -18.48 41.98
C LYS A 247 -24.25 -17.12 41.70
N TRP A 248 -23.64 -16.29 40.84
CA TRP A 248 -24.12 -14.94 40.53
C TRP A 248 -24.39 -14.79 39.03
N ALA A 249 -23.38 -14.48 38.24
CA ALA A 249 -23.40 -14.48 36.77
C ALA A 249 -22.82 -15.79 36.24
N THR A 250 -23.37 -16.32 35.15
CA THR A 250 -22.75 -17.45 34.43
C THR A 250 -21.70 -16.87 33.49
N GLU A 251 -20.47 -17.36 33.44
CA GLU A 251 -19.47 -16.95 32.43
C GLU A 251 -19.36 -15.42 32.23
N GLY A 252 -19.12 -14.66 33.30
CA GLY A 252 -19.15 -13.19 33.30
C GLY A 252 -18.14 -12.56 32.34
N ASP A 253 -16.97 -13.17 32.19
CA ASP A 253 -15.84 -12.62 31.44
C ASP A 253 -15.72 -13.09 30.00
N THR A 254 -16.46 -14.16 29.69
CA THR A 254 -16.49 -14.77 28.37
C THR A 254 -16.74 -13.79 27.21
N PRO A 255 -17.57 -12.72 27.35
CA PRO A 255 -17.69 -11.69 26.32
C PRO A 255 -16.36 -11.05 25.89
N ALA A 256 -15.36 -10.96 26.77
CA ALA A 256 -14.08 -10.34 26.45
C ALA A 256 -13.30 -11.13 25.39
N PHE A 257 -13.17 -12.45 25.54
CA PHE A 257 -12.49 -13.26 24.52
C PHE A 257 -13.43 -13.58 23.33
N MET A 258 -14.74 -13.59 23.53
CA MET A 258 -15.71 -13.72 22.43
C MET A 258 -15.72 -12.52 21.49
N HIS A 259 -15.32 -11.32 21.94
CA HIS A 259 -15.16 -10.14 21.08
C HIS A 259 -14.04 -10.32 20.05
N ILE A 260 -12.99 -11.01 20.46
CA ILE A 260 -11.77 -11.23 19.67
C ILE A 260 -11.78 -12.56 18.91
N TYR A 261 -12.74 -13.45 19.18
CA TYR A 261 -12.85 -14.77 18.57
C TYR A 261 -12.95 -14.68 17.03
N PRO A 262 -12.01 -15.29 16.26
CA PRO A 262 -11.95 -15.16 14.80
C PRO A 262 -12.97 -16.08 14.09
N ASN A 263 -14.26 -15.85 14.31
CA ASN A 263 -15.36 -16.67 13.75
C ASN A 263 -15.99 -16.11 12.45
N GLY A 264 -15.44 -15.00 11.93
CA GLY A 264 -15.91 -14.35 10.70
C GLY A 264 -17.00 -13.28 10.88
N LEU A 265 -17.43 -13.01 12.11
CA LEU A 265 -18.41 -11.96 12.41
C LEU A 265 -17.83 -10.55 12.50
N ASN A 266 -16.58 -10.35 12.90
CA ASN A 266 -15.98 -9.03 13.03
C ASN A 266 -14.46 -9.04 12.88
N ASP A 267 -13.92 -7.86 12.55
CA ASP A 267 -12.55 -7.49 12.87
C ASP A 267 -12.55 -6.94 14.32
N PRO A 268 -11.78 -7.52 15.26
CA PRO A 268 -11.77 -7.07 16.66
C PRO A 268 -11.36 -5.60 16.86
N ASP A 269 -10.52 -5.04 15.98
CA ASP A 269 -10.16 -3.61 16.01
C ASP A 269 -11.30 -2.73 15.48
N LYS A 270 -12.33 -3.30 14.85
CA LYS A 270 -13.55 -2.61 14.41
C LYS A 270 -14.69 -2.85 15.39
N ILE A 271 -14.56 -2.21 16.55
CA ILE A 271 -15.39 -2.44 17.75
C ILE A 271 -16.90 -2.22 17.54
N ASP A 272 -17.27 -1.49 16.50
CA ASP A 272 -18.65 -1.17 16.12
C ASP A 272 -19.32 -2.20 15.20
N GLN A 273 -18.57 -3.16 14.63
CA GLN A 273 -19.14 -4.20 13.77
C GLN A 273 -20.03 -5.17 14.55
N GLY A 274 -19.65 -5.45 15.79
CA GLY A 274 -20.33 -6.39 16.68
C GLY A 274 -20.09 -7.85 16.34
N GLY A 275 -20.01 -8.69 17.37
CA GLY A 275 -19.82 -10.12 17.24
C GLY A 275 -20.29 -10.85 18.49
N TRP A 276 -19.70 -12.01 18.76
CA TRP A 276 -20.02 -12.83 19.93
C TRP A 276 -19.76 -12.10 21.27
N GLY A 277 -18.81 -11.17 21.34
CA GLY A 277 -18.54 -10.37 22.55
C GLY A 277 -19.39 -9.09 22.71
N GLY A 278 -20.31 -8.83 21.79
CA GLY A 278 -21.15 -7.64 21.77
C GLY A 278 -20.65 -6.59 20.78
N ARG A 279 -21.14 -5.35 20.91
CA ARG A 279 -20.87 -4.23 20.00
C ARG A 279 -20.67 -2.93 20.78
N PHE A 280 -19.73 -2.11 20.32
CA PHE A 280 -19.24 -0.95 21.03
C PHE A 280 -19.21 0.30 20.15
N SER A 281 -19.41 1.45 20.77
CA SER A 281 -19.48 2.74 20.08
C SER A 281 -18.09 3.26 19.77
N TRP A 282 -17.81 3.66 18.53
CA TRP A 282 -16.60 4.43 18.19
C TRP A 282 -16.55 5.84 18.80
N LYS A 283 -17.70 6.35 19.25
CA LYS A 283 -17.74 7.55 20.07
C LYS A 283 -17.46 7.15 21.51
N LYS A 284 -16.33 7.62 22.07
CA LYS A 284 -16.03 7.47 23.49
C LYS A 284 -17.13 8.11 24.34
N GLN A 285 -17.41 7.48 25.47
CA GLN A 285 -18.38 7.96 26.44
C GLN A 285 -17.61 8.49 27.65
N ILE A 286 -18.09 9.61 28.19
CA ILE A 286 -17.50 10.26 29.35
C ILE A 286 -17.89 9.45 30.59
N SER A 287 -16.88 9.06 31.37
CA SER A 287 -17.01 8.45 32.69
C SER A 287 -17.95 7.23 32.72
N ILE A 288 -17.70 6.24 31.86
CA ILE A 288 -18.39 4.93 31.94
C ILE A 288 -18.07 4.30 33.29
N LYS A 289 -19.03 4.39 34.22
CA LYS A 289 -18.82 3.98 35.60
C LYS A 289 -18.59 2.50 35.74
N SER A 290 -17.62 2.16 36.58
CA SER A 290 -17.41 0.80 37.03
C SER A 290 -18.60 0.28 37.85
N MET A 291 -18.56 -1.00 38.20
CA MET A 291 -19.61 -1.61 38.99
C MET A 291 -19.75 -0.95 40.37
N ARG A 292 -20.89 -1.19 41.01
CA ARG A 292 -21.30 -0.49 42.23
C ARG A 292 -20.25 -0.51 43.35
N ALA A 293 -19.47 -1.58 43.47
CA ALA A 293 -18.45 -1.73 44.50
C ALA A 293 -17.24 -0.78 44.32
N VAL A 294 -17.02 -0.27 43.10
CA VAL A 294 -15.82 0.47 42.69
C VAL A 294 -16.13 1.91 42.31
N LYS A 295 -17.34 2.19 41.79
CA LYS A 295 -17.70 3.47 41.14
C LYS A 295 -17.43 4.74 41.95
N GLU A 296 -17.38 4.67 43.28
CA GLU A 296 -17.08 5.83 44.13
C GLU A 296 -15.56 6.06 44.24
N GLU A 297 -14.77 4.99 44.28
CA GLU A 297 -13.31 5.03 44.34
C GLU A 297 -12.71 5.63 43.06
N GLU A 298 -13.27 5.30 41.88
CA GLU A 298 -12.78 5.80 40.59
C GLU A 298 -13.17 7.26 40.27
N ARG A 299 -14.06 7.90 41.05
CA ARG A 299 -14.49 9.30 40.81
C ARG A 299 -13.33 10.29 40.83
N GLN A 300 -12.25 9.96 41.54
CA GLN A 300 -11.04 10.78 41.58
C GLN A 300 -10.40 11.01 40.20
N TYR A 301 -10.72 10.19 39.20
CA TYR A 301 -10.18 10.30 37.84
C TYR A 301 -11.13 11.01 36.86
N ASP A 302 -12.31 11.45 37.30
CA ASP A 302 -13.27 12.13 36.43
C ASP A 302 -12.74 13.50 35.92
N PRO A 303 -13.09 13.89 34.68
CA PRO A 303 -13.67 13.06 33.63
C PRO A 303 -12.59 12.21 32.94
N TYR A 304 -12.92 10.97 32.59
CA TYR A 304 -12.14 10.12 31.71
C TYR A 304 -13.03 9.63 30.56
N GLU A 305 -12.44 9.17 29.45
CA GLU A 305 -13.18 8.76 28.26
C GLU A 305 -12.71 7.39 27.77
N MET A 306 -13.66 6.51 27.48
CA MET A 306 -13.41 5.14 27.01
C MET A 306 -14.55 4.67 26.10
N TYR A 307 -14.34 3.57 25.39
CA TYR A 307 -15.35 2.99 24.50
C TYR A 307 -16.35 2.15 25.31
N GLY A 308 -17.63 2.30 25.00
CA GLY A 308 -18.73 1.65 25.73
C GLY A 308 -19.67 0.91 24.80
N ASN A 309 -20.56 0.09 25.37
CA ASN A 309 -21.58 -0.63 24.61
C ASN A 309 -22.43 0.33 23.77
N THR A 310 -22.84 -0.12 22.59
CA THR A 310 -23.92 0.52 21.81
C THR A 310 -25.28 0.34 22.50
N PRO A 311 -26.34 1.05 22.06
CA PRO A 311 -27.66 1.00 22.73
C PRO A 311 -28.32 -0.39 22.79
N ASP A 312 -27.99 -1.28 21.85
CA ASP A 312 -28.43 -2.68 21.81
C ASP A 312 -27.88 -3.54 22.97
N GLY A 313 -26.76 -3.14 23.60
CA GLY A 313 -26.24 -3.79 24.80
C GLY A 313 -26.09 -5.31 24.65
N VAL A 314 -26.68 -6.07 25.57
CA VAL A 314 -26.60 -7.54 25.60
C VAL A 314 -27.33 -8.20 24.41
N GLU A 315 -28.29 -7.52 23.79
CA GLU A 315 -28.99 -8.07 22.62
C GLU A 315 -28.05 -8.24 21.41
N ALA A 316 -26.97 -7.44 21.35
CA ALA A 316 -25.90 -7.63 20.36
C ALA A 316 -25.17 -8.97 20.52
N ILE A 317 -25.15 -9.54 21.73
CA ILE A 317 -24.59 -10.87 22.03
C ILE A 317 -25.64 -11.95 21.76
N LYS A 318 -26.81 -11.86 22.40
CA LYS A 318 -27.86 -12.90 22.39
C LYS A 318 -28.29 -13.38 21.01
N ARG A 319 -28.22 -12.50 20.00
CA ARG A 319 -28.55 -12.85 18.62
C ARG A 319 -27.73 -14.03 18.07
N TRP A 320 -26.57 -14.29 18.65
CA TRP A 320 -25.66 -15.37 18.25
C TRP A 320 -25.73 -16.61 19.16
N SER A 321 -26.74 -16.68 20.04
CA SER A 321 -26.80 -17.67 21.13
C SER A 321 -26.71 -19.13 20.72
N LYS A 322 -27.27 -19.51 19.58
CA LYS A 322 -27.12 -20.87 19.08
C LYS A 322 -25.67 -21.17 18.71
N GLY A 323 -25.04 -20.30 17.93
CA GLY A 323 -23.67 -20.51 17.45
C GLY A 323 -22.67 -20.67 18.57
N TYR A 324 -22.69 -19.76 19.56
CA TYR A 324 -21.69 -19.81 20.62
C TYR A 324 -21.95 -20.88 21.69
N ASN A 325 -23.21 -21.25 21.96
CA ASN A 325 -23.51 -22.34 22.91
C ASN A 325 -23.20 -23.70 22.28
N ASN A 326 -23.53 -23.88 21.00
CA ASN A 326 -23.23 -25.12 20.29
C ASN A 326 -21.72 -25.29 20.07
N ASP A 327 -20.99 -24.21 19.76
CA ASP A 327 -19.51 -24.22 19.74
C ASP A 327 -18.94 -24.70 21.08
N PHE A 328 -19.45 -24.18 22.20
CA PHE A 328 -18.94 -24.61 23.51
C PHE A 328 -19.28 -26.07 23.80
N ALA A 329 -20.52 -26.51 23.58
CA ALA A 329 -20.91 -27.91 23.77
C ALA A 329 -20.08 -28.87 22.89
N ALA A 330 -19.92 -28.59 21.59
CA ALA A 330 -19.11 -29.43 20.70
C ALA A 330 -17.64 -29.48 21.15
N ARG A 331 -17.08 -28.35 21.61
CA ARG A 331 -15.70 -28.33 22.12
C ARG A 331 -15.56 -29.06 23.46
N MET A 332 -16.63 -29.18 24.24
CA MET A 332 -16.67 -30.09 25.39
C MET A 332 -16.71 -31.55 24.93
N ASP A 333 -17.42 -31.90 23.86
CA ASP A 333 -17.34 -33.24 23.24
C ASP A 333 -15.91 -33.55 22.77
N TRP A 334 -15.23 -32.59 22.14
CA TRP A 334 -13.83 -32.72 21.71
C TRP A 334 -12.88 -32.99 22.89
N SER A 335 -13.23 -32.58 24.11
CA SER A 335 -12.38 -32.77 25.29
C SER A 335 -12.40 -34.21 25.82
N ILE A 336 -13.41 -35.00 25.47
CA ILE A 336 -13.59 -36.39 25.94
C ILE A 336 -13.48 -37.45 24.83
N THR A 337 -13.30 -37.00 23.59
CA THR A 337 -13.35 -37.87 22.41
C THR A 337 -11.96 -38.00 21.79
N ASP A 338 -11.47 -39.24 21.63
CA ASP A 338 -10.14 -39.52 21.08
C ASP A 338 -10.14 -39.75 19.55
N LYS A 339 -11.32 -39.63 18.92
CA LYS A 339 -11.55 -39.85 17.49
C LYS A 339 -12.28 -38.67 16.89
N TYR A 340 -11.71 -38.15 15.80
CA TYR A 340 -12.30 -37.08 15.01
C TYR A 340 -13.79 -37.34 14.70
N ALA A 341 -14.11 -38.49 14.11
CA ALA A 341 -15.47 -38.81 13.63
C ALA A 341 -16.55 -38.96 14.71
N ASP A 342 -16.20 -38.97 16.00
CA ASP A 342 -17.16 -39.15 17.10
C ASP A 342 -17.68 -37.80 17.65
N ALA A 343 -17.23 -36.66 17.11
CA ALA A 343 -17.73 -35.33 17.43
C ALA A 343 -17.90 -34.46 16.17
N ASN A 344 -18.79 -33.47 16.22
CA ASN A 344 -19.05 -32.55 15.11
C ASN A 344 -18.00 -31.42 15.03
N HIS A 345 -17.72 -30.90 13.84
CA HIS A 345 -16.80 -29.79 13.59
C HIS A 345 -17.40 -28.67 12.75
N HIS A 346 -16.87 -27.46 12.92
CA HIS A 346 -17.42 -26.29 12.25
C HIS A 346 -17.37 -26.41 10.73
N PRO A 347 -18.45 -26.01 10.03
CA PRO A 347 -18.41 -25.89 8.59
C PRO A 347 -17.43 -24.78 8.17
N ILE A 348 -16.92 -24.86 6.96
CA ILE A 348 -16.07 -23.85 6.35
C ILE A 348 -16.95 -22.96 5.48
N ALA A 349 -17.22 -21.74 5.94
CA ALA A 349 -18.02 -20.76 5.20
C ALA A 349 -17.17 -19.97 4.18
N VAL A 350 -17.55 -20.06 2.91
CA VAL A 350 -16.94 -19.33 1.79
C VAL A 350 -17.85 -18.18 1.37
N VAL A 351 -17.28 -17.05 0.97
CA VAL A 351 -18.03 -15.98 0.28
C VAL A 351 -17.21 -15.52 -0.92
N ASN A 352 -17.80 -15.57 -2.12
CA ASN A 352 -17.19 -15.15 -3.37
C ASN A 352 -15.82 -15.81 -3.63
N GLY A 353 -15.65 -17.07 -3.23
CA GLY A 353 -14.40 -17.82 -3.35
C GLY A 353 -13.39 -17.58 -2.23
N ASP A 354 -13.56 -16.54 -1.42
CA ASP A 354 -12.73 -16.28 -0.25
C ASP A 354 -13.09 -17.28 0.85
N ARG A 355 -12.09 -18.03 1.35
CA ARG A 355 -12.23 -19.01 2.45
C ARG A 355 -11.70 -18.48 3.78
N THR A 356 -11.24 -17.24 3.82
CA THR A 356 -10.71 -16.62 5.03
C THR A 356 -11.85 -16.28 5.98
N ARG A 357 -11.56 -16.22 7.28
CA ARG A 357 -12.51 -15.71 8.28
C ARG A 357 -12.46 -14.17 8.42
N ARG A 358 -11.89 -13.46 7.43
CA ARG A 358 -11.82 -11.98 7.43
C ARG A 358 -13.11 -11.35 6.92
N VAL A 359 -13.37 -10.13 7.36
CA VAL A 359 -14.47 -9.29 6.86
C VAL A 359 -14.22 -8.92 5.40
N LEU A 360 -15.17 -9.23 4.52
CA LEU A 360 -15.08 -8.94 3.10
C LEU A 360 -15.64 -7.56 2.79
N ASN A 361 -14.93 -6.75 2.00
CA ASN A 361 -15.46 -5.48 1.49
C ASN A 361 -15.86 -5.63 0.03
N VAL A 362 -17.05 -5.14 -0.30
CA VAL A 362 -17.61 -5.14 -1.66
C VAL A 362 -18.08 -3.74 -1.98
N SER A 363 -17.91 -3.28 -3.21
CA SER A 363 -18.45 -2.00 -3.66
C SER A 363 -19.72 -2.22 -4.47
N ALA A 364 -20.69 -1.33 -4.29
CA ALA A 364 -21.93 -1.32 -5.07
C ALA A 364 -22.38 0.10 -5.36
N ALA A 365 -23.36 0.25 -6.24
CA ALA A 365 -23.99 1.54 -6.48
C ALA A 365 -25.44 1.53 -6.03
N THR A 366 -25.98 2.73 -5.84
CA THR A 366 -27.40 2.96 -5.55
C THR A 366 -28.29 2.27 -6.60
N GLY A 367 -29.35 1.61 -6.15
CA GLY A 367 -30.29 0.89 -7.03
C GLY A 367 -29.77 -0.41 -7.67
N SER A 368 -28.49 -0.76 -7.51
CA SER A 368 -27.90 -1.97 -8.09
C SER A 368 -28.24 -3.26 -7.31
N ASN A 369 -27.89 -4.43 -7.86
CA ASN A 369 -27.98 -5.71 -7.17
C ASN A 369 -26.57 -6.30 -6.98
N VAL A 370 -26.27 -6.78 -5.78
CA VAL A 370 -25.00 -7.46 -5.45
C VAL A 370 -25.27 -8.93 -5.20
N THR A 371 -24.68 -9.81 -6.01
CA THR A 371 -24.76 -11.26 -5.78
C THR A 371 -23.62 -11.72 -4.87
N LEU A 372 -23.97 -12.36 -3.76
CA LEU A 372 -23.03 -12.94 -2.80
C LEU A 372 -23.15 -14.47 -2.87
N LYS A 373 -22.03 -15.16 -3.05
CA LYS A 373 -22.00 -16.61 -3.30
C LYS A 373 -21.28 -17.35 -2.19
N ALA A 374 -21.98 -18.26 -1.53
CA ALA A 374 -21.44 -19.25 -0.59
C ALA A 374 -21.03 -20.58 -1.26
N VAL A 375 -20.94 -20.57 -2.59
CA VAL A 375 -20.47 -21.73 -3.36
C VAL A 375 -19.04 -22.05 -2.97
N GLY A 376 -18.80 -23.29 -2.57
CA GLY A 376 -17.50 -23.75 -2.05
C GLY A 376 -17.45 -23.88 -0.54
N SER A 377 -18.50 -23.47 0.19
CA SER A 377 -18.67 -23.85 1.60
C SER A 377 -18.78 -25.36 1.72
N SER A 378 -18.17 -25.92 2.76
CA SER A 378 -18.08 -27.36 2.95
C SER A 378 -18.12 -27.71 4.43
N ASP A 379 -18.64 -28.89 4.73
CA ASP A 379 -18.60 -29.47 6.06
C ASP A 379 -17.50 -30.55 6.12
N PRO A 380 -16.61 -30.53 7.12
CA PRO A 380 -15.56 -31.55 7.25
C PRO A 380 -16.12 -32.93 7.62
N ASP A 381 -17.23 -33.00 8.35
CA ASP A 381 -17.92 -34.22 8.76
C ASP A 381 -18.89 -34.73 7.69
N LYS A 382 -19.10 -33.92 6.64
CA LYS A 382 -19.98 -34.16 5.48
C LYS A 382 -21.46 -34.04 5.82
N ASP A 383 -21.77 -33.30 6.88
CA ASP A 383 -23.12 -32.94 7.25
C ASP A 383 -23.73 -31.95 6.23
N ALA A 384 -25.06 -31.88 6.21
CA ALA A 384 -25.79 -31.06 5.25
C ALA A 384 -25.76 -29.58 5.67
N LEU A 385 -25.31 -28.71 4.76
CA LEU A 385 -25.22 -27.27 5.02
C LEU A 385 -26.53 -26.53 4.74
N THR A 386 -26.91 -25.69 5.70
CA THR A 386 -27.96 -24.67 5.57
C THR A 386 -27.33 -23.28 5.49
N TYR A 387 -27.88 -22.40 4.66
CA TYR A 387 -27.39 -21.05 4.43
C TYR A 387 -28.44 -20.02 4.89
N ALA A 388 -27.99 -18.92 5.49
CA ALA A 388 -28.83 -17.77 5.78
C ALA A 388 -28.06 -16.46 5.55
N TRP A 389 -28.60 -15.58 4.70
CA TRP A 389 -28.06 -14.26 4.41
C TRP A 389 -28.92 -13.19 5.06
N THR A 390 -28.35 -12.44 6.00
CA THR A 390 -29.11 -11.44 6.78
C THR A 390 -28.48 -10.06 6.71
N PHE A 391 -29.31 -9.02 6.64
CA PHE A 391 -28.85 -7.65 6.79
C PHE A 391 -28.61 -7.33 8.27
N TYR A 392 -27.38 -6.96 8.60
CA TYR A 392 -27.04 -6.48 9.93
C TYR A 392 -27.11 -4.94 9.95
N LYS A 393 -28.30 -4.44 10.26
CA LYS A 393 -28.62 -3.01 10.21
C LYS A 393 -27.83 -2.18 11.23
N GLU A 394 -27.69 -2.66 12.45
CA GLU A 394 -27.15 -1.90 13.58
C GLU A 394 -25.70 -1.38 13.39
N PRO A 395 -24.77 -2.12 12.77
CA PRO A 395 -23.44 -1.62 12.39
C PRO A 395 -23.40 -0.92 11.02
N SER A 396 -24.50 -0.95 10.25
CA SER A 396 -24.58 -0.29 8.96
C SER A 396 -24.76 1.23 9.14
N THR A 397 -24.11 2.02 8.31
CA THR A 397 -24.35 3.47 8.23
C THR A 397 -25.61 3.81 7.42
N TYR A 398 -26.13 2.84 6.67
CA TYR A 398 -27.47 2.89 6.07
C TYR A 398 -28.53 2.45 7.09
N ASP A 399 -29.51 3.30 7.35
CA ASP A 399 -30.57 3.11 8.35
C ASP A 399 -31.91 2.66 7.74
N GLY A 400 -32.00 2.52 6.43
CA GLY A 400 -33.14 1.93 5.73
C GLY A 400 -33.17 0.40 5.79
N GLY A 401 -34.15 -0.19 5.11
CA GLY A 401 -34.26 -1.65 4.91
C GLY A 401 -33.67 -2.07 3.57
N ILE A 402 -33.24 -3.32 3.46
CA ILE A 402 -32.72 -3.88 2.19
C ILE A 402 -33.50 -5.16 1.85
N THR A 403 -33.52 -5.52 0.58
CA THR A 403 -34.09 -6.80 0.12
C THR A 403 -32.98 -7.77 -0.22
N ILE A 404 -33.03 -8.97 0.33
CA ILE A 404 -32.12 -10.07 -0.03
C ILE A 404 -32.96 -11.16 -0.70
N LYS A 405 -32.72 -11.40 -1.98
CA LYS A 405 -33.35 -12.50 -2.74
C LYS A 405 -32.52 -13.78 -2.57
N ASN A 406 -33.21 -14.91 -2.45
CA ASN A 406 -32.59 -16.23 -2.23
C ASN A 406 -31.68 -16.23 -0.99
N ASP A 407 -32.16 -15.61 0.09
CA ASP A 407 -31.48 -15.46 1.37
C ASP A 407 -31.21 -16.79 2.10
N SER A 408 -31.83 -17.89 1.68
CA SER A 408 -31.60 -19.25 2.20
C SER A 408 -30.74 -20.13 1.28
N GLY A 409 -30.26 -19.60 0.16
CA GLY A 409 -29.47 -20.36 -0.82
C GLY A 409 -27.97 -20.13 -0.72
N ALA A 410 -27.20 -21.00 -1.35
CA ALA A 410 -25.75 -20.82 -1.53
C ALA A 410 -25.38 -19.61 -2.42
N SER A 411 -26.36 -18.86 -2.94
CA SER A 411 -26.16 -17.63 -3.70
C SER A 411 -27.33 -16.68 -3.45
N ALA A 412 -27.10 -15.59 -2.72
CA ALA A 412 -28.08 -14.56 -2.46
C ALA A 412 -27.82 -13.31 -3.30
N THR A 413 -28.86 -12.52 -3.55
CA THR A 413 -28.75 -11.24 -4.25
C THR A 413 -29.32 -10.12 -3.38
N VAL A 414 -28.46 -9.19 -2.98
CA VAL A 414 -28.81 -8.02 -2.18
C VAL A 414 -29.19 -6.88 -3.12
N SER A 415 -30.41 -6.35 -3.00
CA SER A 415 -30.83 -5.13 -3.70
C SER A 415 -30.42 -3.89 -2.92
N ILE A 416 -29.60 -3.06 -3.54
CA ILE A 416 -29.06 -1.84 -2.94
C ILE A 416 -30.06 -0.71 -3.09
N PRO A 417 -30.52 -0.08 -1.99
CA PRO A 417 -31.45 1.02 -2.07
C PRO A 417 -30.87 2.24 -2.79
N VAL A 418 -31.73 3.02 -3.44
CA VAL A 418 -31.32 4.20 -4.20
C VAL A 418 -30.81 5.33 -3.29
N ASP A 419 -31.29 5.38 -2.05
CA ASP A 419 -30.94 6.36 -1.03
C ASP A 419 -29.74 5.91 -0.16
N ALA A 420 -29.11 4.78 -0.48
CA ALA A 420 -27.95 4.27 0.26
C ALA A 420 -26.61 4.89 -0.15
N GLY A 421 -26.59 5.90 -1.02
CA GLY A 421 -25.36 6.55 -1.50
C GLY A 421 -24.46 7.06 -0.37
N GLY A 422 -23.17 6.76 -0.43
CA GLY A 422 -22.18 7.13 0.59
C GLY A 422 -22.30 6.34 1.91
N LYS A 423 -23.16 5.33 1.96
CA LYS A 423 -23.37 4.46 3.13
C LYS A 423 -22.75 3.08 2.91
N ASN A 424 -22.68 2.32 4.00
CA ASN A 424 -22.31 0.92 3.99
C ASN A 424 -23.46 0.06 4.53
N LEU A 425 -23.53 -1.17 4.01
CA LEU A 425 -24.52 -2.18 4.37
C LEU A 425 -23.76 -3.43 4.81
N HIS A 426 -23.97 -3.87 6.05
CA HIS A 426 -23.34 -5.06 6.58
C HIS A 426 -24.28 -6.25 6.34
N VAL A 427 -23.82 -7.24 5.59
CA VAL A 427 -24.56 -8.48 5.32
C VAL A 427 -23.80 -9.65 5.92
N ILE A 428 -24.50 -10.52 6.64
CA ILE A 428 -23.94 -11.70 7.29
C ILE A 428 -24.41 -12.93 6.54
N LEU A 429 -23.47 -13.76 6.09
CA LEU A 429 -23.72 -15.16 5.81
C LEU A 429 -23.55 -15.94 7.11
N GLU A 430 -24.56 -16.71 7.46
CA GLU A 430 -24.53 -17.79 8.43
C GLU A 430 -24.62 -19.11 7.64
N VAL A 431 -23.66 -20.00 7.87
CA VAL A 431 -23.68 -21.38 7.39
C VAL A 431 -23.73 -22.28 8.60
N HIS A 432 -24.65 -23.22 8.65
CA HIS A 432 -24.64 -24.23 9.70
C HIS A 432 -24.88 -25.63 9.13
N ASP A 433 -24.28 -26.63 9.78
CA ASP A 433 -24.50 -28.03 9.48
C ASP A 433 -25.81 -28.56 10.14
N ASP A 434 -26.08 -29.85 9.96
CA ASP A 434 -27.13 -30.60 10.64
C ASP A 434 -26.60 -31.67 11.63
N GLY A 435 -25.32 -31.56 12.00
CA GLY A 435 -24.68 -32.35 13.04
C GLY A 435 -25.23 -32.03 14.43
N LYS A 436 -24.76 -32.77 15.45
CA LYS A 436 -25.20 -32.58 16.85
C LYS A 436 -24.00 -32.38 17.80
N PRO A 437 -23.93 -31.24 18.52
CA PRO A 437 -24.74 -30.03 18.31
C PRO A 437 -24.42 -29.42 16.94
N ASN A 438 -25.39 -28.74 16.31
CA ASN A 438 -25.15 -28.19 14.98
C ASN A 438 -24.26 -26.94 15.04
N LEU A 439 -23.22 -26.86 14.21
CA LEU A 439 -22.20 -25.82 14.31
C LEU A 439 -22.36 -24.76 13.24
N TYR A 440 -21.89 -23.55 13.57
CA TYR A 440 -22.11 -22.34 12.79
C TYR A 440 -20.79 -21.76 12.34
N ALA A 441 -20.73 -21.29 11.09
CA ALA A 441 -19.66 -20.49 10.54
C ALA A 441 -20.22 -19.22 9.90
N TYR A 442 -19.55 -18.10 10.13
CA TYR A 442 -20.04 -16.79 9.72
C TYR A 442 -19.11 -16.14 8.72
N ARG A 443 -19.69 -15.28 7.87
CA ARG A 443 -18.93 -14.34 7.04
C ARG A 443 -19.63 -12.99 7.00
N ARG A 444 -18.93 -11.93 7.40
CA ARG A 444 -19.38 -10.55 7.18
C ARG A 444 -18.93 -10.03 5.82
N VAL A 445 -19.87 -9.45 5.10
CA VAL A 445 -19.65 -8.64 3.90
C VAL A 445 -20.10 -7.21 4.20
N ILE A 446 -19.20 -6.24 4.01
CA ILE A 446 -19.52 -4.81 4.06
C ILE A 446 -19.64 -4.31 2.62
N ILE A 447 -20.86 -3.96 2.22
CA ILE A 447 -21.14 -3.38 0.91
C ILE A 447 -21.06 -1.86 1.04
N ASN A 448 -20.01 -1.26 0.47
CA ASN A 448 -19.82 0.19 0.39
C ASN A 448 -20.53 0.73 -0.85
N VAL A 449 -21.55 1.57 -0.64
CA VAL A 449 -22.40 2.11 -1.70
C VAL A 449 -21.87 3.46 -2.15
N ALA A 450 -21.46 3.55 -3.40
CA ALA A 450 -21.01 4.80 -3.99
C ALA A 450 -22.14 5.84 -3.99
N GLU A 451 -21.83 7.11 -3.69
CA GLU A 451 -22.74 8.22 -4.00
C GLU A 451 -22.95 8.28 -5.52
N GLU A 452 -24.12 8.77 -5.92
CA GLU A 452 -24.55 8.74 -7.32
C GLU A 452 -23.64 9.59 -8.21
N SER A 453 -22.65 8.94 -8.84
CA SER A 453 -22.34 9.13 -10.24
C SER A 453 -22.22 7.75 -10.88
N ILE A 454 -23.29 7.38 -11.59
CA ILE A 454 -23.47 6.29 -12.56
C ILE A 454 -22.45 5.15 -12.50
N ALA A 455 -22.94 4.04 -11.95
CA ALA A 455 -22.29 2.78 -11.60
C ALA A 455 -21.82 1.91 -12.75
N ASN A 456 -20.85 1.06 -12.43
CA ASN A 456 -20.40 -0.07 -13.18
C ASN A 456 -19.29 -1.00 -12.50
N PRO A 457 -19.61 -2.25 -12.09
CA PRO A 457 -18.66 -3.29 -11.54
C PRO A 457 -18.20 -4.48 -12.44
N ALA A 458 -16.92 -4.89 -12.48
CA ALA A 458 -16.53 -6.33 -12.51
C ALA A 458 -15.00 -6.51 -12.37
N LYS A 459 -14.54 -7.55 -11.64
CA LYS A 459 -13.45 -8.51 -12.01
C LYS A 459 -13.54 -9.84 -11.25
N ARG A 460 -13.36 -10.95 -11.98
CA ARG A 460 -13.14 -12.34 -11.51
C ARG A 460 -11.64 -12.72 -11.59
N LEU A 461 -11.19 -13.59 -10.68
CA LEU A 461 -9.89 -14.30 -10.70
C LEU A 461 -10.09 -15.80 -11.00
N PRO A 462 -9.15 -16.48 -11.70
CA PRO A 462 -9.21 -17.94 -11.93
C PRO A 462 -8.04 -18.78 -11.38
N VAL A 463 -8.42 -20.06 -11.20
CA VAL A 463 -7.80 -21.39 -11.06
C VAL A 463 -6.36 -21.66 -11.59
N ILE A 464 -5.62 -22.47 -10.81
CA ILE A 464 -4.28 -23.06 -11.04
C ILE A 464 -4.35 -24.44 -11.73
N VAL A 465 -3.42 -24.71 -12.68
CA VAL A 465 -3.10 -26.06 -13.22
C VAL A 465 -1.60 -26.32 -13.11
N THR A 466 -1.21 -27.52 -12.66
CA THR A 466 0.18 -27.97 -12.46
C THR A 466 0.76 -28.70 -13.68
N SER A 467 2.04 -28.49 -14.02
CA SER A 467 2.87 -29.52 -14.69
C SER A 467 4.38 -29.27 -14.53
N ASN A 468 5.15 -30.36 -14.35
CA ASN A 468 6.59 -30.43 -14.14
C ASN A 468 7.37 -30.63 -15.45
N PHE A 469 8.32 -29.76 -15.79
CA PHE A 469 9.55 -30.03 -16.59
C PHE A 469 10.57 -28.87 -16.38
N PRO A 470 11.91 -29.10 -16.45
CA PRO A 470 12.93 -28.05 -16.25
C PRO A 470 13.40 -27.47 -17.60
N PRO A 471 13.39 -26.13 -17.90
CA PRO A 471 14.64 -25.30 -17.89
C PRO A 471 14.45 -23.73 -17.96
N SER A 472 15.57 -23.00 -17.98
CA SER A 472 15.75 -21.56 -18.37
C SER A 472 15.23 -20.48 -17.40
N ALA A 473 15.89 -19.31 -17.42
CA ALA A 473 15.72 -18.21 -16.46
C ALA A 473 14.25 -17.78 -16.29
N GLN A 474 13.59 -18.31 -15.26
CA GLN A 474 12.25 -17.88 -14.86
C GLN A 474 12.35 -16.44 -14.33
N LYS A 475 11.59 -15.53 -14.92
CA LYS A 475 11.29 -14.22 -14.31
C LYS A 475 10.71 -14.49 -12.92
N HIS A 476 11.40 -14.07 -11.87
CA HIS A 476 10.86 -14.06 -10.53
C HIS A 476 9.73 -13.02 -10.48
N ASN A 477 8.47 -13.46 -10.53
CA ASN A 477 7.34 -12.58 -10.23
C ASN A 477 7.36 -12.24 -8.74
N SER A 478 7.12 -10.97 -8.42
CA SER A 478 7.12 -10.50 -7.03
C SER A 478 5.88 -11.06 -6.31
N PRO A 479 6.04 -11.75 -5.15
CA PRO A 479 4.97 -12.54 -4.54
C PRO A 479 3.76 -11.74 -4.05
N HIS A 480 3.92 -10.43 -3.80
CA HIS A 480 2.86 -9.59 -3.24
C HIS A 480 2.33 -8.53 -4.22
N ARG A 481 2.64 -8.65 -5.51
CA ARG A 481 1.99 -7.85 -6.54
C ARG A 481 0.61 -8.42 -6.87
N THR A 482 -0.35 -7.53 -7.08
CA THR A 482 -1.66 -7.88 -7.66
C THR A 482 -1.54 -8.03 -9.17
N VAL A 483 -0.67 -7.23 -9.79
CA VAL A 483 -0.42 -7.22 -11.23
C VAL A 483 1.06 -7.09 -11.52
N ASP A 484 1.54 -7.79 -12.53
CA ASP A 484 2.92 -7.80 -12.98
C ASP A 484 3.11 -6.93 -14.23
N PRO A 485 4.26 -6.24 -14.34
CA PRO A 485 4.60 -5.52 -15.56
C PRO A 485 4.88 -6.51 -16.69
N ILE A 486 4.55 -6.11 -17.92
CA ILE A 486 5.01 -6.81 -19.12
C ILE A 486 6.47 -6.45 -19.43
N SER A 487 7.15 -7.22 -20.29
CA SER A 487 8.41 -6.71 -20.83
C SER A 487 8.12 -5.55 -21.76
N SER A 488 8.99 -4.55 -21.73
CA SER A 488 8.85 -3.43 -22.67
C SER A 488 9.00 -3.86 -24.13
N SER A 489 9.70 -4.97 -24.45
CA SER A 489 9.82 -5.42 -25.84
C SER A 489 8.48 -5.85 -26.44
N ASP A 490 7.51 -6.15 -25.58
CA ASP A 490 6.25 -6.78 -25.94
C ASP A 490 5.25 -5.79 -26.53
N VAL A 491 5.49 -4.47 -26.36
CA VAL A 491 4.58 -3.42 -26.84
C VAL A 491 5.33 -2.45 -27.73
N LYS A 492 4.82 -2.31 -28.95
CA LYS A 492 5.34 -1.37 -29.95
C LYS A 492 4.27 -0.34 -30.30
N TRP A 493 4.57 0.95 -30.07
CA TRP A 493 3.77 2.04 -30.60
C TRP A 493 3.79 2.01 -32.13
N THR A 494 2.62 2.12 -32.76
CA THR A 494 2.48 2.00 -34.23
C THR A 494 2.23 3.34 -34.91
N ASP A 495 1.45 4.22 -34.28
CA ASP A 495 1.13 5.56 -34.78
C ASP A 495 0.67 6.48 -33.62
N GLY A 496 0.35 7.73 -33.93
CA GLY A 496 -0.24 8.69 -33.00
C GLY A 496 0.76 9.29 -32.02
N PHE A 497 0.24 9.80 -30.90
CA PHE A 497 0.99 10.65 -29.99
C PHE A 497 2.26 9.98 -29.43
N TRP A 498 2.11 8.80 -28.81
CA TRP A 498 3.26 8.12 -28.20
C TRP A 498 4.25 7.57 -29.20
N TYR A 499 3.80 7.14 -30.39
CA TYR A 499 4.72 6.80 -31.48
C TYR A 499 5.59 7.99 -31.86
N GLN A 500 4.99 9.18 -32.06
CA GLN A 500 5.75 10.39 -32.38
C GLN A 500 6.76 10.74 -31.28
N ARG A 501 6.36 10.67 -30.00
CA ARG A 501 7.27 10.96 -28.87
C ARG A 501 8.40 9.93 -28.78
N PHE A 502 8.11 8.65 -28.99
CA PHE A 502 9.11 7.59 -29.03
C PHE A 502 10.06 7.75 -30.22
N ALA A 503 9.55 8.05 -31.42
CA ALA A 503 10.37 8.29 -32.61
C ALA A 503 11.32 9.48 -32.40
N THR A 504 10.83 10.61 -31.87
CA THR A 504 11.70 11.74 -31.49
C THR A 504 12.74 11.32 -30.44
N CYS A 505 12.37 10.47 -29.49
CA CYS A 505 13.31 9.93 -28.50
C CYS A 505 14.44 9.12 -29.16
N ARG A 506 14.08 8.15 -30.00
CA ARG A 506 14.99 7.28 -30.77
C ARG A 506 15.90 8.09 -31.70
N ASP A 507 15.32 8.99 -32.48
CA ASP A 507 16.00 9.65 -33.60
C ASP A 507 16.75 10.93 -33.21
N LYS A 508 16.32 11.60 -32.13
CA LYS A 508 16.84 12.91 -31.74
C LYS A 508 17.32 12.96 -30.30
N MET A 509 16.51 12.54 -29.33
CA MET A 509 16.88 12.68 -27.91
C MET A 509 18.10 11.81 -27.55
N VAL A 510 18.05 10.51 -27.83
CA VAL A 510 19.16 9.58 -27.51
C VAL A 510 20.47 9.96 -28.23
N PRO A 511 20.47 10.21 -29.57
CA PRO A 511 21.69 10.59 -30.28
C PRO A 511 22.25 11.96 -29.89
N SER A 512 21.40 12.98 -29.70
CA SER A 512 21.89 14.31 -29.30
C SER A 512 22.47 14.30 -27.87
N MET A 513 21.86 13.53 -26.96
CA MET A 513 22.39 13.34 -25.61
C MET A 513 23.75 12.64 -25.63
N TRP A 514 23.95 11.68 -26.54
CA TRP A 514 25.25 11.04 -26.72
C TRP A 514 26.34 12.04 -27.11
N GLU A 515 26.06 12.99 -28.01
CA GLU A 515 27.02 14.03 -28.39
C GLU A 515 27.45 14.89 -27.18
N VAL A 516 26.54 15.15 -26.25
CA VAL A 516 26.85 15.81 -24.98
C VAL A 516 27.69 14.89 -24.08
N MET A 517 27.26 13.64 -23.90
CA MET A 517 27.83 12.72 -22.92
C MET A 517 29.19 12.13 -23.31
N LYS A 518 29.48 12.06 -24.62
CA LYS A 518 30.76 11.57 -25.15
C LYS A 518 31.92 12.55 -24.98
N GLY A 519 31.64 13.86 -24.80
CA GLY A 519 32.65 14.80 -24.30
C GLY A 519 33.16 15.92 -25.17
N THR A 520 32.50 16.28 -26.28
CA THR A 520 33.09 17.26 -27.21
C THR A 520 32.94 18.73 -26.76
N SER A 521 31.93 19.07 -25.94
CA SER A 521 31.65 20.48 -25.57
C SER A 521 31.44 20.77 -24.06
N TYR A 522 31.06 19.78 -23.24
CA TYR A 522 30.61 20.02 -21.85
C TYR A 522 31.39 19.27 -20.74
N LYS A 523 32.56 18.69 -21.06
CA LYS A 523 33.42 17.85 -20.21
C LYS A 523 32.75 16.51 -19.78
N PRO A 524 33.41 15.34 -19.92
CA PRO A 524 32.70 14.16 -20.44
C PRO A 524 32.32 13.12 -19.40
N PHE A 525 31.13 12.54 -19.55
CA PHE A 525 30.63 11.44 -18.73
C PHE A 525 31.46 10.16 -18.96
N LEU A 526 31.60 9.71 -20.22
CA LEU A 526 32.39 8.53 -20.55
C LEU A 526 33.89 8.71 -20.26
N GLU A 527 34.42 9.93 -20.45
CA GLU A 527 35.85 10.18 -20.22
C GLU A 527 36.23 10.05 -18.75
N HIS A 528 35.35 10.39 -17.80
CA HIS A 528 35.63 10.14 -16.39
C HIS A 528 35.86 8.66 -16.10
N PHE A 529 35.12 7.75 -16.76
CA PHE A 529 35.39 6.32 -16.66
C PHE A 529 36.70 5.93 -17.34
N ARG A 530 37.05 6.51 -18.49
CA ARG A 530 38.37 6.27 -19.12
C ARG A 530 39.53 6.70 -18.23
N ILE A 531 39.42 7.86 -17.59
CA ILE A 531 40.43 8.37 -16.66
C ILE A 531 40.52 7.44 -15.45
N ALA A 532 39.37 7.09 -14.83
CA ALA A 532 39.33 6.15 -13.70
C ALA A 532 39.97 4.80 -14.04
N ALA A 533 39.67 4.26 -15.24
CA ALA A 533 40.24 3.02 -15.78
C ALA A 533 41.72 3.13 -16.20
N GLY A 534 42.28 4.34 -16.25
CA GLY A 534 43.64 4.57 -16.73
C GLY A 534 43.85 4.47 -18.23
N LEU A 535 42.77 4.58 -18.98
CA LEU A 535 42.77 4.63 -20.44
C LEU A 535 42.96 6.05 -20.98
N SER A 536 42.91 7.05 -20.10
CA SER A 536 43.13 8.46 -20.41
C SER A 536 43.69 9.20 -19.19
N GLU A 537 44.26 10.38 -19.41
CA GLU A 537 44.75 11.29 -18.37
C GLU A 537 43.79 12.48 -18.21
N GLY A 538 43.63 12.99 -16.98
CA GLY A 538 42.79 14.15 -16.73
C GLY A 538 42.25 14.25 -15.31
N GLY A 539 41.43 15.27 -15.06
CA GLY A 539 40.74 15.49 -13.78
C GLY A 539 39.23 15.30 -13.89
N TYR A 540 38.56 15.15 -12.75
CA TYR A 540 37.11 15.06 -12.68
C TYR A 540 36.45 16.45 -12.81
N HIS A 541 35.36 16.54 -13.56
CA HIS A 541 34.57 17.76 -13.72
C HIS A 541 33.06 17.49 -13.67
N GLY A 542 32.28 18.43 -13.09
CA GLY A 542 30.82 18.33 -13.02
C GLY A 542 30.29 17.86 -11.67
N ALA A 543 29.03 17.44 -11.64
CA ALA A 543 28.32 17.09 -10.42
C ALA A 543 28.64 15.66 -9.97
N LYS A 544 28.75 15.41 -8.66
CA LYS A 544 29.17 14.12 -8.09
C LYS A 544 28.28 12.91 -8.43
N TRP A 545 27.12 13.16 -9.04
CA TRP A 545 26.16 12.16 -9.51
C TRP A 545 26.13 11.96 -11.03
N ASN A 546 27.10 12.52 -11.77
CA ASN A 546 27.17 12.38 -13.24
C ASN A 546 27.22 10.92 -13.71
N ASP A 547 27.81 10.01 -12.93
CA ASP A 547 27.85 8.58 -13.28
C ASP A 547 26.42 8.02 -13.41
N GLY A 548 25.55 8.35 -12.44
CA GLY A 548 24.13 8.00 -12.45
C GLY A 548 23.38 8.59 -13.63
N ASP A 549 23.70 9.81 -14.04
CA ASP A 549 23.12 10.44 -15.23
C ASP A 549 23.53 9.72 -16.52
N PHE A 550 24.78 9.23 -16.59
CA PHE A 550 25.24 8.40 -17.70
C PHE A 550 24.55 7.03 -17.73
N TYR A 551 24.39 6.39 -16.57
CA TYR A 551 23.67 5.12 -16.48
C TYR A 551 22.19 5.24 -16.90
N LYS A 552 21.52 6.36 -16.59
CA LYS A 552 20.16 6.64 -17.10
C LYS A 552 20.12 6.76 -18.61
N TRP A 553 21.14 7.34 -19.24
CA TRP A 553 21.22 7.37 -20.70
C TRP A 553 21.42 5.96 -21.28
N ILE A 554 22.28 5.13 -20.66
CA ILE A 554 22.42 3.72 -21.04
C ILE A 554 21.07 2.98 -20.94
N GLU A 555 20.32 3.20 -19.85
CA GLU A 555 18.97 2.65 -19.66
C GLU A 555 18.02 3.09 -20.79
N ALA A 556 18.09 4.36 -21.21
CA ALA A 556 17.29 4.87 -22.33
C ALA A 556 17.65 4.19 -23.66
N VAL A 557 18.95 4.00 -23.94
CA VAL A 557 19.41 3.27 -25.13
C VAL A 557 18.88 1.83 -25.09
N CYS A 558 18.96 1.16 -23.94
CA CYS A 558 18.42 -0.20 -23.79
C CYS A 558 16.91 -0.23 -24.05
N ALA A 559 16.14 0.74 -23.53
CA ALA A 559 14.70 0.82 -23.78
C ALA A 559 14.36 1.03 -25.27
N VAL A 560 15.14 1.83 -26.01
CA VAL A 560 14.99 1.96 -27.47
C VAL A 560 15.34 0.65 -28.19
N GLN A 561 16.47 0.03 -27.84
CA GLN A 561 16.94 -1.24 -28.43
C GLN A 561 15.97 -2.40 -28.17
N ALA A 562 15.19 -2.35 -27.10
CA ALA A 562 14.15 -3.33 -26.79
C ALA A 562 13.03 -3.38 -27.85
N ILE A 563 12.80 -2.27 -28.55
CA ILE A 563 11.75 -2.12 -29.58
C ILE A 563 12.33 -2.27 -30.98
N GLU A 564 13.44 -1.60 -31.24
CA GLU A 564 14.08 -1.58 -32.55
C GLU A 564 15.59 -1.59 -32.38
N ARG A 565 16.20 -2.76 -32.60
CA ARG A 565 17.65 -2.95 -32.46
C ARG A 565 18.41 -2.23 -33.57
N ASN A 566 19.41 -1.45 -33.16
CA ASN A 566 20.45 -0.90 -34.01
C ASN A 566 21.83 -1.46 -33.59
N PRO A 567 22.55 -2.17 -34.48
CA PRO A 567 23.85 -2.75 -34.17
C PRO A 567 24.91 -1.75 -33.70
N GLU A 568 24.85 -0.48 -34.14
CA GLU A 568 25.80 0.54 -33.69
C GLU A 568 25.65 0.87 -32.21
N TRP A 569 24.41 0.86 -31.69
CA TRP A 569 24.17 1.06 -30.27
C TRP A 569 24.61 -0.15 -29.45
N ASP A 570 24.43 -1.38 -29.96
CA ASP A 570 24.93 -2.59 -29.30
C ASP A 570 26.46 -2.56 -29.16
N GLN A 571 27.17 -2.27 -30.26
CA GLN A 571 28.63 -2.14 -30.23
C GLN A 571 29.07 -1.04 -29.25
N ARG A 572 28.40 0.11 -29.28
CA ARG A 572 28.74 1.24 -28.42
C ARG A 572 28.50 0.94 -26.94
N LEU A 573 27.41 0.24 -26.61
CA LEU A 573 27.14 -0.21 -25.26
C LEU A 573 28.21 -1.19 -24.78
N ASP A 574 28.60 -2.16 -25.61
CA ASP A 574 29.68 -3.11 -25.28
C ASP A 574 31.00 -2.38 -24.98
N GLU A 575 31.38 -1.39 -25.80
CA GLU A 575 32.56 -0.55 -25.59
C GLU A 575 32.48 0.24 -24.28
N ILE A 576 31.33 0.85 -23.99
CA ILE A 576 31.10 1.62 -22.77
C ILE A 576 31.15 0.72 -21.54
N ILE A 577 30.45 -0.42 -21.55
CA ILE A 577 30.39 -1.37 -20.44
C ILE A 577 31.79 -1.94 -20.17
N SER A 578 32.58 -2.20 -21.20
CA SER A 578 33.99 -2.60 -21.05
C SER A 578 34.82 -1.55 -20.32
N VAL A 579 34.64 -0.26 -20.64
CA VAL A 579 35.34 0.84 -19.96
C VAL A 579 34.89 0.99 -18.51
N ILE A 580 33.57 0.93 -18.24
CA ILE A 580 33.01 0.95 -16.88
C ILE A 580 33.60 -0.20 -16.05
N GLY A 581 33.64 -1.42 -16.61
CA GLY A 581 34.20 -2.59 -15.93
C GLY A 581 35.68 -2.44 -15.59
N LYS A 582 36.49 -1.80 -16.46
CA LYS A 582 37.90 -1.48 -16.18
C LYS A 582 38.09 -0.39 -15.12
N ALA A 583 37.11 0.50 -14.94
CA ALA A 583 37.15 1.53 -13.92
C ALA A 583 36.79 0.99 -12.52
N GLN A 584 36.01 -0.09 -12.44
CA GLN A 584 35.62 -0.70 -11.17
C GLN A 584 36.83 -1.30 -10.45
N ARG A 585 36.93 -1.03 -9.15
CA ARG A 585 37.95 -1.66 -8.28
C ARG A 585 37.68 -3.14 -8.05
N ASP A 586 38.71 -3.87 -7.64
CA ASP A 586 38.63 -5.30 -7.32
C ASP A 586 37.59 -5.65 -6.23
N ASP A 587 37.42 -4.76 -5.25
CA ASP A 587 36.42 -4.90 -4.17
C ASP A 587 34.99 -4.51 -4.59
N GLY A 588 34.79 -4.13 -5.86
CA GLY A 588 33.50 -3.78 -6.44
C GLY A 588 33.13 -2.31 -6.37
N TYR A 589 33.93 -1.47 -5.71
CA TYR A 589 33.69 -0.03 -5.65
C TYR A 589 33.76 0.64 -7.03
N ILE A 590 32.78 1.49 -7.33
CA ILE A 590 32.74 2.31 -8.54
C ILE A 590 32.08 3.67 -8.29
N HIS A 591 32.87 4.73 -8.46
CA HIS A 591 32.43 6.12 -8.44
C HIS A 591 33.54 6.99 -9.03
N THR A 592 33.35 7.54 -10.23
CA THR A 592 34.43 8.21 -10.96
C THR A 592 35.01 9.43 -10.25
N PRO A 593 34.26 10.27 -9.50
CA PRO A 593 34.87 11.36 -8.72
C PRO A 593 35.95 10.89 -7.75
N VAL A 594 35.68 9.82 -6.99
CA VAL A 594 36.62 9.29 -6.00
C VAL A 594 37.76 8.52 -6.69
N LEU A 595 37.44 7.72 -7.71
CA LEU A 595 38.44 6.95 -8.44
C LEU A 595 39.44 7.84 -9.18
N VAL A 596 38.99 8.90 -9.84
CA VAL A 596 39.85 9.86 -10.55
C VAL A 596 40.72 10.64 -9.56
N ALA A 597 40.15 11.09 -8.43
CA ALA A 597 40.92 11.79 -7.40
C ALA A 597 42.04 10.90 -6.82
N ALA A 598 41.70 9.65 -6.45
CA ALA A 598 42.67 8.68 -5.95
C ALA A 598 43.76 8.37 -6.97
N ARG A 599 43.39 8.21 -8.25
CA ARG A 599 44.34 8.00 -9.35
C ARG A 599 45.30 9.18 -9.53
N ASN A 600 44.82 10.40 -9.34
CA ASN A 600 45.62 11.63 -9.41
C ASN A 600 46.41 11.92 -8.11
N GLY A 601 46.50 10.95 -7.20
CA GLY A 601 47.35 11.03 -6.01
C GLY A 601 46.68 11.56 -4.74
N ASP A 602 45.37 11.83 -4.76
CA ASP A 602 44.64 12.25 -3.56
C ASP A 602 44.36 11.05 -2.63
N LYS A 603 45.19 10.93 -1.58
CA LYS A 603 45.06 9.87 -0.57
C LYS A 603 43.86 10.05 0.37
N SER A 604 43.20 11.21 0.35
CA SER A 604 42.00 11.47 1.14
C SER A 604 40.71 10.99 0.47
N ALA A 605 40.75 10.78 -0.86
CA ALA A 605 39.63 10.25 -1.63
C ALA A 605 39.37 8.78 -1.27
N LYS A 606 38.37 8.55 -0.42
CA LYS A 606 37.94 7.22 0.02
C LYS A 606 36.44 7.04 -0.23
N PRO A 607 35.97 5.79 -0.44
CA PRO A 607 34.55 5.48 -0.47
C PRO A 607 33.83 6.04 0.74
N PHE A 608 32.68 6.67 0.53
CA PHE A 608 31.83 7.25 1.57
C PHE A 608 32.55 8.24 2.50
N ALA A 609 33.61 8.91 2.05
CA ALA A 609 34.25 9.98 2.83
C ALA A 609 33.36 11.25 2.92
N ASP A 610 32.51 11.47 1.92
CA ASP A 610 31.55 12.59 1.89
C ASP A 610 30.17 12.07 1.44
N ARG A 611 29.16 12.23 2.31
CA ARG A 611 27.77 11.82 2.01
C ARG A 611 27.18 12.54 0.80
N PHE A 612 27.67 13.73 0.45
CA PHE A 612 27.23 14.49 -0.71
C PHE A 612 27.94 14.09 -2.02
N ASN A 613 28.67 12.96 -2.02
CA ASN A 613 29.16 12.33 -3.25
C ASN A 613 28.10 11.48 -3.97
N PHE A 614 26.95 11.19 -3.33
CA PHE A 614 25.84 10.44 -3.94
C PHE A 614 26.24 9.03 -4.43
N GLU A 615 27.19 8.39 -3.75
CA GLU A 615 27.77 7.11 -4.20
C GLU A 615 26.72 6.00 -4.33
N MET A 616 25.84 5.83 -3.32
CA MET A 616 24.74 4.86 -3.39
C MET A 616 23.75 5.18 -4.51
N TYR A 617 23.51 6.47 -4.79
CA TYR A 617 22.61 6.89 -5.87
C TYR A 617 23.14 6.49 -7.25
N ASN A 618 24.44 6.72 -7.48
CA ASN A 618 25.10 6.32 -8.72
C ASN A 618 25.06 4.79 -8.89
N MET A 619 25.37 4.04 -7.82
CA MET A 619 25.34 2.57 -7.84
C MET A 619 23.91 2.02 -8.04
N GLY A 620 22.88 2.68 -7.50
CA GLY A 620 21.49 2.30 -7.76
C GLY A 620 21.12 2.40 -9.24
N HIS A 621 21.50 3.51 -9.90
CA HIS A 621 21.27 3.67 -11.34
C HIS A 621 22.09 2.69 -12.19
N LEU A 622 23.33 2.37 -11.77
CA LEU A 622 24.13 1.31 -12.39
C LEU A 622 23.37 -0.03 -12.37
N MET A 623 22.80 -0.42 -11.23
CA MET A 623 22.11 -1.69 -11.09
C MET A 623 20.87 -1.78 -11.98
N THR A 624 20.01 -0.75 -11.98
CA THR A 624 18.83 -0.72 -12.86
C THR A 624 19.24 -0.77 -14.34
N ALA A 625 20.25 0.02 -14.75
CA ALA A 625 20.72 0.02 -16.14
C ALA A 625 21.33 -1.33 -16.55
N ALA A 626 22.04 -2.00 -15.65
CA ALA A 626 22.60 -3.33 -15.88
C ALA A 626 21.53 -4.41 -16.03
N CYS A 627 20.52 -4.41 -15.16
CA CYS A 627 19.39 -5.34 -15.25
C CYS A 627 18.62 -5.13 -16.56
N ARG A 628 18.42 -3.87 -16.95
CA ARG A 628 17.77 -3.51 -18.20
C ARG A 628 18.56 -3.94 -19.44
N HIS A 629 19.86 -3.72 -19.44
CA HIS A 629 20.74 -4.19 -20.50
C HIS A 629 20.67 -5.72 -20.64
N HIS A 630 20.68 -6.44 -19.53
CA HIS A 630 20.56 -7.89 -19.53
C HIS A 630 19.21 -8.37 -20.09
N GLU A 631 18.10 -7.76 -19.68
CA GLU A 631 16.77 -8.07 -20.21
C GLU A 631 16.72 -7.94 -21.74
N VAL A 632 17.32 -6.88 -22.30
CA VAL A 632 17.24 -6.56 -23.73
C VAL A 632 18.22 -7.37 -24.58
N THR A 633 19.40 -7.67 -24.05
CA THR A 633 20.52 -8.25 -24.84
C THR A 633 20.83 -9.70 -24.49
N GLY A 634 20.43 -10.17 -23.30
CA GLY A 634 20.85 -11.44 -22.72
C GLY A 634 22.29 -11.46 -22.20
N LYS A 635 23.05 -10.36 -22.33
CA LYS A 635 24.45 -10.24 -21.93
C LYS A 635 24.59 -10.04 -20.42
N ASN A 636 25.66 -10.56 -19.83
CA ASN A 636 25.84 -10.63 -18.37
C ASN A 636 26.95 -9.72 -17.84
N GLU A 637 27.75 -9.12 -18.72
CA GLU A 637 28.93 -8.34 -18.40
C GLU A 637 28.57 -7.14 -17.52
N PHE A 638 27.49 -6.43 -17.86
CA PHE A 638 27.05 -5.28 -17.08
C PHE A 638 26.42 -5.69 -15.74
N VAL A 639 25.66 -6.79 -15.71
CA VAL A 639 25.12 -7.36 -14.46
C VAL A 639 26.25 -7.82 -13.54
N ALA A 640 27.35 -8.37 -14.07
CA ALA A 640 28.50 -8.74 -13.26
C ALA A 640 29.15 -7.52 -12.57
N ILE A 641 29.23 -6.37 -13.26
CA ILE A 641 29.68 -5.10 -12.69
C ILE A 641 28.72 -4.63 -11.58
N ALA A 642 27.41 -4.68 -11.85
CA ALA A 642 26.38 -4.30 -10.87
C ALA A 642 26.37 -5.20 -9.62
N ARG A 643 26.54 -6.52 -9.78
CA ARG A 643 26.67 -7.48 -8.67
C ARG A 643 27.86 -7.15 -7.79
N LYS A 644 29.02 -6.85 -8.37
CA LYS A 644 30.19 -6.40 -7.60
C LYS A 644 29.93 -5.10 -6.82
N ALA A 645 29.21 -4.14 -7.41
CA ALA A 645 28.83 -2.92 -6.71
C ALA A 645 27.83 -3.20 -5.57
N ALA A 646 26.87 -4.11 -5.76
CA ALA A 646 25.94 -4.52 -4.72
C ALA A 646 26.65 -5.28 -3.58
N ASP A 647 27.59 -6.16 -3.92
CA ASP A 647 28.41 -6.90 -2.97
C ASP A 647 29.32 -5.96 -2.15
N PHE A 648 29.85 -4.91 -2.79
CA PHE A 648 30.56 -3.83 -2.10
C PHE A 648 29.64 -3.13 -1.08
N LEU A 649 28.42 -2.76 -1.47
CA LEU A 649 27.44 -2.17 -0.56
C LEU A 649 27.07 -3.12 0.60
N ASP A 650 26.84 -4.41 0.32
CA ASP A 650 26.55 -5.40 1.37
C ASP A 650 27.69 -5.52 2.38
N ASN A 651 28.94 -5.49 1.91
CA ASN A 651 30.11 -5.53 2.79
C ASN A 651 30.25 -4.25 3.61
N VAL A 652 30.14 -3.07 3.00
CA VAL A 652 30.27 -1.78 3.69
C VAL A 652 29.18 -1.60 4.74
N PHE A 653 27.94 -1.94 4.41
CA PHE A 653 26.79 -1.75 5.28
C PHE A 653 26.41 -3.02 6.04
N ARG A 654 27.32 -3.99 6.17
CA ARG A 654 27.07 -5.24 6.88
C ARG A 654 26.67 -4.99 8.34
N ASN A 655 27.39 -4.07 8.97
CA ASN A 655 27.23 -3.62 10.35
C ASN A 655 27.11 -2.09 10.35
N PRO A 656 25.94 -1.52 10.01
CA PRO A 656 25.81 -0.09 9.83
C PRO A 656 25.93 0.66 11.16
N THR A 657 26.65 1.78 11.14
CA THR A 657 26.69 2.78 12.21
C THR A 657 25.79 3.97 11.87
N PRO A 658 25.40 4.81 12.86
CA PRO A 658 24.72 6.07 12.60
C PRO A 658 25.44 6.94 11.56
N ASP A 659 26.78 6.93 11.54
CA ASP A 659 27.56 7.68 10.56
C ASP A 659 27.38 7.15 9.14
N THR A 660 27.51 5.83 8.96
CA THR A 660 27.32 5.19 7.64
C THR A 660 25.87 5.29 7.15
N ALA A 661 24.89 5.31 8.04
CA ALA A 661 23.47 5.44 7.69
C ALA A 661 23.14 6.73 6.94
N ARG A 662 23.91 7.80 7.18
CA ARG A 662 23.73 9.11 6.53
C ARG A 662 24.13 9.17 5.06
N HIS A 663 24.65 8.07 4.50
CA HIS A 663 25.04 7.99 3.08
C HIS A 663 23.89 7.55 2.16
N ALA A 664 22.74 7.13 2.72
CA ALA A 664 21.52 6.83 1.97
C ALA A 664 20.80 8.10 1.49
N ILE A 665 21.52 8.97 0.77
CA ILE A 665 21.02 10.21 0.17
C ILE A 665 20.56 9.94 -1.26
N CYS A 666 19.37 10.45 -1.61
CA CYS A 666 18.75 10.26 -2.93
C CYS A 666 18.63 8.76 -3.28
N PRO A 667 17.61 8.06 -2.77
CA PRO A 667 17.70 6.63 -2.57
C PRO A 667 17.27 5.78 -3.78
N SER A 668 17.95 5.94 -4.92
CA SER A 668 17.76 5.07 -6.11
C SER A 668 18.24 3.63 -5.88
N HIS A 669 19.12 3.40 -4.90
CA HIS A 669 19.68 2.08 -4.59
C HIS A 669 18.64 1.05 -4.19
N TYR A 670 17.53 1.44 -3.55
CA TYR A 670 16.46 0.48 -3.24
C TYR A 670 15.88 -0.14 -4.51
N MET A 671 15.55 0.68 -5.50
CA MET A 671 15.06 0.22 -6.80
C MET A 671 16.12 -0.66 -7.48
N GLY A 672 17.36 -0.17 -7.58
CA GLY A 672 18.43 -0.91 -8.26
C GLY A 672 18.77 -2.27 -7.62
N ILE A 673 18.81 -2.35 -6.29
CA ILE A 673 19.08 -3.60 -5.57
C ILE A 673 17.93 -4.60 -5.76
N LEU A 674 16.68 -4.13 -5.77
CA LEU A 674 15.51 -5.00 -5.96
C LEU A 674 15.33 -5.43 -7.42
N ASP A 675 15.69 -4.58 -8.38
CA ASP A 675 15.83 -4.98 -9.79
C ASP A 675 16.88 -6.09 -9.95
N LEU A 676 18.02 -5.95 -9.26
CA LEU A 676 19.09 -6.95 -9.27
C LEU A 676 18.66 -8.25 -8.59
N TYR A 677 17.92 -8.18 -7.48
CA TYR A 677 17.31 -9.34 -6.83
C TYR A 677 16.41 -10.11 -7.81
N ARG A 678 15.47 -9.43 -8.49
CA ARG A 678 14.56 -10.06 -9.46
C ARG A 678 15.31 -10.64 -10.66
N THR A 679 16.37 -9.97 -11.11
CA THR A 679 17.18 -10.40 -12.26
C THR A 679 18.04 -11.62 -11.94
N THR A 680 18.57 -11.72 -10.71
CA THR A 680 19.54 -12.75 -10.34
C THR A 680 18.97 -13.89 -9.50
N GLY A 681 17.83 -13.68 -8.83
CA GLY A 681 17.29 -14.58 -7.81
C GLY A 681 18.09 -14.62 -6.51
N GLU A 682 19.13 -13.79 -6.35
CA GLU A 682 20.02 -13.84 -5.19
C GLU A 682 19.41 -13.14 -3.97
N ARG A 683 18.85 -13.93 -3.06
CA ARG A 683 18.17 -13.46 -1.84
C ARG A 683 18.97 -12.46 -0.99
N ARG A 684 20.31 -12.51 -1.00
CA ARG A 684 21.17 -11.55 -0.29
C ARG A 684 20.92 -10.09 -0.71
N TYR A 685 20.48 -9.84 -1.94
CA TYR A 685 20.14 -8.50 -2.40
C TYR A 685 18.81 -7.99 -1.80
N LEU A 686 17.81 -8.86 -1.64
CA LEU A 686 16.60 -8.52 -0.87
C LEU A 686 16.96 -8.22 0.60
N GLU A 687 17.81 -9.05 1.21
CA GLU A 687 18.28 -8.84 2.59
C GLU A 687 19.09 -7.55 2.75
N LEU A 688 19.87 -7.17 1.73
CA LEU A 688 20.54 -5.88 1.67
C LEU A 688 19.52 -4.73 1.63
N ALA A 689 18.50 -4.78 0.76
CA ALA A 689 17.47 -3.75 0.69
C ALA A 689 16.71 -3.59 2.02
N GLN A 690 16.32 -4.70 2.65
CA GLN A 690 15.70 -4.73 3.99
C GLN A 690 16.61 -4.13 5.07
N ARG A 691 17.92 -4.35 4.99
CA ARG A 691 18.88 -3.78 5.95
C ARG A 691 19.08 -2.29 5.73
N LEU A 692 19.16 -1.84 4.48
CA LEU A 692 19.32 -0.42 4.16
C LEU A 692 18.12 0.41 4.59
N ILE A 693 16.89 -0.12 4.48
CA ILE A 693 15.70 0.60 4.98
C ILE A 693 15.72 0.71 6.51
N ARG A 694 16.05 -0.38 7.23
CA ARG A 694 16.21 -0.35 8.70
C ARG A 694 17.36 0.55 9.15
N MET A 695 18.44 0.60 8.38
CA MET A 695 19.59 1.45 8.66
C MET A 695 19.21 2.93 8.74
N ARG A 696 18.19 3.38 7.99
CA ARG A 696 17.72 4.77 8.06
C ARG A 696 17.24 5.16 9.46
N ASP A 697 16.75 4.20 10.25
CA ASP A 697 16.29 4.45 11.61
C ASP A 697 17.45 4.71 12.60
N LEU A 698 18.70 4.48 12.18
CA LEU A 698 19.90 4.81 12.96
C LEU A 698 20.33 6.29 12.82
N VAL A 699 19.69 7.06 11.94
CA VAL A 699 20.04 8.47 11.72
C VAL A 699 19.49 9.32 12.87
N SER A 700 20.36 9.86 13.72
CA SER A 700 19.98 10.63 14.91
C SER A 700 19.89 12.16 14.71
N ASP A 701 20.53 12.69 13.67
CA ASP A 701 20.61 14.11 13.31
C ASP A 701 20.10 14.39 11.88
N GLY A 702 19.18 13.55 11.42
CA GLY A 702 18.57 13.62 10.10
C GLY A 702 17.71 14.88 9.90
N GLY A 703 17.41 15.16 8.63
CA GLY A 703 16.64 16.32 8.23
C GLY A 703 15.51 15.97 7.27
N ASP A 704 14.59 16.91 7.09
CA ASP A 704 13.47 16.68 6.17
C ASP A 704 13.94 16.56 4.73
N ASP A 705 15.02 17.28 4.38
CA ASP A 705 15.59 17.33 3.04
C ASP A 705 15.92 15.94 2.47
N ASN A 706 16.28 14.97 3.31
CA ASN A 706 16.59 13.59 2.93
C ASN A 706 15.59 12.56 3.46
N GLN A 707 14.46 12.99 4.02
CA GLN A 707 13.41 12.11 4.55
C GLN A 707 13.96 11.15 5.62
N ASP A 708 14.85 11.64 6.48
CA ASP A 708 15.50 10.86 7.56
C ASP A 708 15.45 11.56 8.92
N ARG A 709 14.64 12.63 9.05
CA ARG A 709 14.32 13.23 10.37
C ARG A 709 13.62 12.24 11.29
N VAL A 710 12.69 11.46 10.75
CA VAL A 710 11.94 10.44 11.49
C VAL A 710 12.05 9.11 10.75
N PRO A 711 11.99 7.97 11.48
CA PRO A 711 11.91 6.64 10.90
C PRO A 711 10.86 6.56 9.79
N PHE A 712 11.13 5.80 8.73
CA PHE A 712 10.25 5.76 7.56
C PHE A 712 8.80 5.42 7.94
N LEU A 713 8.61 4.39 8.78
CA LEU A 713 7.29 3.94 9.24
C LEU A 713 6.50 4.97 10.06
N GLN A 714 7.16 6.04 10.52
CA GLN A 714 6.51 7.13 11.28
C GLN A 714 6.18 8.35 10.40
N GLN A 715 6.54 8.31 9.12
CA GLN A 715 6.24 9.39 8.18
C GLN A 715 4.76 9.38 7.81
N HIS A 716 4.13 10.55 7.91
CA HIS A 716 2.72 10.78 7.57
C HIS A 716 2.52 11.93 6.57
N GLU A 717 3.59 12.68 6.27
CA GLU A 717 3.58 13.75 5.28
C GLU A 717 4.83 13.70 4.41
N ALA A 718 4.68 14.03 3.12
CA ALA A 718 5.81 14.18 2.22
C ALA A 718 6.50 15.52 2.47
N VAL A 719 7.79 15.47 2.83
CA VAL A 719 8.61 16.63 3.18
C VAL A 719 9.98 16.59 2.52
N GLY A 720 10.63 17.76 2.45
CA GLY A 720 11.97 17.90 1.88
C GLY A 720 12.04 17.64 0.39
N HIS A 721 13.22 17.26 -0.10
CA HIS A 721 13.53 17.18 -1.53
C HIS A 721 12.60 16.20 -2.27
N ALA A 722 11.89 16.68 -3.29
CA ALA A 722 10.81 15.93 -3.92
C ALA A 722 11.27 14.68 -4.68
N VAL A 723 12.41 14.74 -5.40
CA VAL A 723 13.03 13.55 -6.02
C VAL A 723 13.42 12.50 -5.00
N ARG A 724 14.07 12.90 -3.89
CA ARG A 724 14.54 11.95 -2.88
C ARG A 724 13.38 11.23 -2.23
N ALA A 725 12.33 11.97 -1.89
CA ALA A 725 11.09 11.41 -1.35
C ALA A 725 10.43 10.43 -2.34
N THR A 726 10.15 10.86 -3.57
CA THR A 726 9.47 9.99 -4.54
C THR A 726 10.28 8.76 -4.95
N TYR A 727 11.62 8.85 -5.02
CA TYR A 727 12.49 7.68 -5.25
C TYR A 727 12.51 6.73 -4.05
N LEU A 728 12.50 7.27 -2.82
CA LEU A 728 12.37 6.45 -1.62
C LEU A 728 11.05 5.67 -1.65
N TYR A 729 9.95 6.37 -1.94
CA TYR A 729 8.62 5.76 -1.96
C TYR A 729 8.49 4.70 -3.05
N ALA A 730 9.06 4.94 -4.24
CA ALA A 730 9.16 3.93 -5.28
C ALA A 730 9.98 2.71 -4.83
N GLY A 731 11.18 2.91 -4.27
CA GLY A 731 12.01 1.81 -3.78
C GLY A 731 11.40 1.02 -2.63
N VAL A 732 10.66 1.67 -1.73
CA VAL A 732 9.94 0.98 -0.65
C VAL A 732 8.69 0.26 -1.15
N ALA A 733 8.02 0.79 -2.19
CA ALA A 733 6.94 0.07 -2.86
C ALA A 733 7.45 -1.21 -3.55
N ASP A 734 8.66 -1.18 -4.12
CA ASP A 734 9.34 -2.39 -4.58
C ASP A 734 9.66 -3.35 -3.44
N LEU A 735 10.06 -2.84 -2.26
CA LEU A 735 10.34 -3.69 -1.10
C LEU A 735 9.07 -4.40 -0.61
N TYR A 736 7.96 -3.69 -0.50
CA TYR A 736 6.66 -4.29 -0.18
C TYR A 736 6.29 -5.41 -1.15
N ALA A 737 6.52 -5.21 -2.46
CA ALA A 737 6.21 -6.22 -3.47
C ALA A 737 6.93 -7.56 -3.22
N GLU A 738 8.12 -7.52 -2.59
CA GLU A 738 8.90 -8.71 -2.24
C GLU A 738 8.62 -9.25 -0.84
N THR A 739 8.19 -8.41 0.11
CA THR A 739 8.10 -8.80 1.53
C THR A 739 6.69 -8.91 2.09
N GLY A 740 5.70 -8.26 1.49
CA GLY A 740 4.32 -8.24 1.99
C GLY A 740 4.16 -7.52 3.32
N ASP A 741 5.08 -6.61 3.66
CA ASP A 741 5.03 -5.88 4.93
C ASP A 741 3.96 -4.77 4.90
N ASP A 742 2.81 -5.05 5.51
CA ASP A 742 1.66 -4.15 5.56
C ASP A 742 1.99 -2.78 6.18
N GLN A 743 3.00 -2.67 7.05
CA GLN A 743 3.41 -1.37 7.60
C GLN A 743 4.02 -0.48 6.51
N LEU A 744 4.82 -1.05 5.61
CA LEU A 744 5.35 -0.31 4.45
C LEU A 744 4.20 0.16 3.55
N HIS A 745 3.24 -0.71 3.26
CA HIS A 745 2.09 -0.36 2.41
C HIS A 745 1.20 0.72 3.04
N PHE A 746 0.94 0.63 4.35
CA PHE A 746 0.18 1.64 5.08
C PHE A 746 0.87 3.02 5.04
N THR A 747 2.17 3.06 5.34
CA THR A 747 2.95 4.31 5.28
C THR A 747 2.99 4.89 3.87
N LEU A 748 3.20 4.07 2.84
CA LEU A 748 3.18 4.51 1.44
C LEU A 748 1.82 5.12 1.05
N ASN A 749 0.70 4.50 1.43
CA ASN A 749 -0.63 5.03 1.17
C ASN A 749 -0.89 6.35 1.88
N THR A 750 -0.46 6.48 3.13
CA THR A 750 -0.57 7.71 3.92
C THR A 750 0.18 8.87 3.24
N LEU A 751 1.42 8.60 2.79
CA LEU A 751 2.24 9.57 2.08
C LEU A 751 1.65 9.93 0.72
N TRP A 752 1.13 8.93 -0.01
CA TRP A 752 0.48 9.14 -1.31
C TRP A 752 -0.73 10.05 -1.18
N GLN A 753 -1.58 9.79 -0.19
CA GLN A 753 -2.75 10.62 0.09
C GLN A 753 -2.34 12.05 0.41
N ASN A 754 -1.31 12.25 1.25
CA ASN A 754 -0.80 13.60 1.54
C ASN A 754 -0.33 14.34 0.27
N VAL A 755 0.41 13.67 -0.61
CA VAL A 755 0.89 14.27 -1.85
C VAL A 755 -0.27 14.63 -2.77
N VAL A 756 -1.15 13.67 -3.08
CA VAL A 756 -2.20 13.84 -4.09
C VAL A 756 -3.25 14.85 -3.66
N GLU A 757 -3.66 14.85 -2.40
CA GLU A 757 -4.73 15.73 -1.92
C GLU A 757 -4.24 17.13 -1.56
N LYS A 758 -2.94 17.30 -1.22
CA LYS A 758 -2.47 18.53 -0.56
C LYS A 758 -1.20 19.14 -1.17
N LYS A 759 -0.36 18.38 -1.86
CA LYS A 759 0.98 18.86 -2.29
C LYS A 759 1.30 18.63 -3.78
N MET A 760 0.36 18.16 -4.58
CA MET A 760 0.51 17.92 -6.02
C MET A 760 -0.15 19.03 -6.84
N TYR A 761 0.54 19.49 -7.88
CA TYR A 761 -0.01 20.46 -8.82
C TYR A 761 -0.99 19.81 -9.80
N ILE A 762 -1.87 20.59 -10.43
CA ILE A 762 -2.84 20.10 -11.43
C ILE A 762 -2.18 19.37 -12.62
N THR A 763 -0.91 19.62 -12.89
CA THR A 763 -0.10 18.96 -13.93
C THR A 763 0.49 17.62 -13.47
N GLY A 764 0.16 17.14 -12.26
CA GLY A 764 0.79 15.98 -11.62
C GLY A 764 2.19 16.27 -11.05
N ALA A 765 2.62 17.54 -11.07
CA ALA A 765 3.97 17.92 -10.66
C ALA A 765 4.14 17.98 -9.14
N CYS A 766 5.37 17.75 -8.67
CA CYS A 766 5.73 17.75 -7.26
C CYS A 766 6.95 18.65 -6.97
N GLY A 767 6.91 19.33 -5.83
CA GLY A 767 8.00 20.19 -5.33
C GLY A 767 7.70 21.67 -5.51
N ALA A 768 7.12 22.30 -4.49
CA ALA A 768 6.76 23.71 -4.53
C ALA A 768 7.98 24.66 -4.40
N LEU A 769 9.02 24.26 -3.67
CA LEU A 769 10.07 25.16 -3.18
C LEU A 769 11.40 24.96 -3.91
N HIS A 770 12.01 26.05 -4.40
CA HIS A 770 13.41 26.03 -4.87
C HIS A 770 14.39 25.84 -3.71
N ASP A 771 14.30 26.71 -2.70
CA ASP A 771 15.04 26.70 -1.46
C ASP A 771 14.12 27.25 -0.36
N GLY A 772 14.23 26.72 0.85
CA GLY A 772 13.43 27.22 1.96
C GLY A 772 13.82 26.63 3.31
N ALA A 773 13.09 27.03 4.34
CA ALA A 773 13.04 26.30 5.59
C ALA A 773 12.04 25.16 5.45
N SER A 774 12.29 24.04 6.13
CA SER A 774 11.35 22.92 6.13
C SER A 774 9.96 23.41 6.55
N PRO A 775 8.94 23.29 5.68
CA PRO A 775 7.63 23.88 5.90
C PRO A 775 6.88 23.30 7.10
N ASP A 776 7.01 21.98 7.26
CA ASP A 776 6.41 21.15 8.32
C ASP A 776 7.49 20.58 9.26
N GLY A 777 8.74 21.04 9.10
CA GLY A 777 9.83 20.74 10.02
C GLY A 777 9.54 21.27 11.42
N SER A 778 10.03 20.56 12.43
CA SER A 778 9.83 20.79 13.86
C SER A 778 9.35 22.19 14.30
N LYS A 779 8.35 22.22 15.18
CA LYS A 779 7.88 23.45 15.86
C LYS A 779 8.97 24.15 16.70
N ASN A 780 10.06 23.45 17.00
CA ASN A 780 11.22 24.03 17.67
C ASN A 780 12.15 24.68 16.64
N GLN A 781 12.25 26.01 16.70
CA GLN A 781 13.10 26.83 15.83
C GLN A 781 14.54 26.32 15.71
N LYS A 782 15.12 25.75 16.78
CA LYS A 782 16.50 25.22 16.78
C LYS A 782 16.69 24.01 15.87
N THR A 783 15.60 23.39 15.42
CA THR A 783 15.61 22.11 14.67
C THR A 783 14.93 22.23 13.30
N ILE A 784 14.60 23.45 12.88
CA ILE A 784 14.16 23.74 11.51
C ILE A 784 15.38 23.57 10.59
N THR A 785 15.27 22.70 9.61
CA THR A 785 16.33 22.44 8.63
C THR A 785 16.07 23.20 7.34
N ARG A 786 17.13 23.60 6.64
CA ARG A 786 17.00 24.06 5.26
C ARG A 786 16.57 22.88 4.38
N VAL A 787 15.68 23.16 3.44
CA VAL A 787 15.29 22.23 2.37
C VAL A 787 15.52 22.89 1.02
N HIS A 788 15.71 22.08 -0.01
CA HIS A 788 15.83 22.54 -1.38
C HIS A 788 15.10 21.60 -2.34
N GLN A 789 14.59 22.14 -3.44
CA GLN A 789 13.87 21.39 -4.48
C GLN A 789 12.75 20.54 -3.87
N ALA A 790 11.98 21.15 -2.96
CA ALA A 790 11.28 20.46 -1.90
C ALA A 790 9.76 20.60 -1.98
N PHE A 791 9.05 19.66 -1.35
CA PHE A 791 7.64 19.84 -1.01
C PHE A 791 7.44 21.09 -0.13
N GLY A 792 6.34 21.79 -0.36
CA GLY A 792 5.87 22.90 0.48
C GLY A 792 5.02 22.40 1.66
N ARG A 793 4.40 23.35 2.39
CA ARG A 793 3.29 23.04 3.30
C ARG A 793 2.13 22.41 2.53
N ASN A 794 1.26 21.70 3.25
CA ASN A 794 -0.06 21.34 2.70
C ASN A 794 -0.72 22.59 2.07
N TYR A 795 -1.14 22.45 0.82
CA TYR A 795 -1.76 23.48 -0.03
C TYR A 795 -0.85 24.65 -0.46
N GLN A 796 0.45 24.63 -0.14
CA GLN A 796 1.40 25.62 -0.64
C GLN A 796 1.86 25.28 -2.06
N LEU A 797 1.12 25.76 -3.06
CA LEU A 797 1.36 25.49 -4.48
C LEU A 797 1.51 26.79 -5.29
N PRO A 798 2.61 27.56 -5.12
CA PRO A 798 2.85 28.78 -5.88
C PRO A 798 2.97 28.49 -7.38
N SER A 799 2.50 29.40 -8.25
CA SER A 799 2.55 29.19 -9.71
C SER A 799 3.84 29.70 -10.36
N THR A 800 4.28 30.91 -10.01
CA THR A 800 5.47 31.57 -10.61
C THR A 800 6.79 31.03 -10.08
N THR A 801 6.81 30.66 -8.80
CA THR A 801 8.01 30.17 -8.09
C THR A 801 7.99 28.66 -7.87
N ALA A 802 7.07 27.94 -8.54
CA ALA A 802 7.00 26.49 -8.48
C ALA A 802 8.32 25.89 -8.94
N HIS A 803 8.91 24.99 -8.13
CA HIS A 803 10.10 24.28 -8.55
C HIS A 803 9.76 23.16 -9.55
N ASN A 804 8.87 22.24 -9.17
CA ASN A 804 8.30 21.21 -10.02
C ASN A 804 9.34 20.54 -10.92
N GLU A 805 10.39 20.02 -10.28
CA GLU A 805 11.52 19.42 -10.98
C GLU A 805 11.06 18.28 -11.88
N THR A 806 11.53 18.23 -13.12
CA THR A 806 11.18 17.14 -14.04
C THR A 806 11.50 15.75 -13.46
N CYS A 807 12.63 15.60 -12.75
CA CYS A 807 12.95 14.36 -12.05
C CYS A 807 11.96 13.99 -10.94
N ALA A 808 11.38 14.97 -10.23
CA ALA A 808 10.42 14.71 -9.16
C ALA A 808 9.10 14.19 -9.75
N ASN A 809 8.71 14.74 -10.90
CA ASN A 809 7.52 14.31 -11.64
C ASN A 809 7.71 12.87 -12.16
N ILE A 810 8.90 12.54 -12.66
CA ILE A 810 9.26 11.16 -13.05
C ILE A 810 9.29 10.23 -11.83
N GLY A 811 9.84 10.68 -10.70
CA GLY A 811 9.78 9.92 -9.44
C GLY A 811 8.34 9.63 -9.00
N ASN A 812 7.43 10.60 -9.16
CA ASN A 812 6.01 10.42 -8.90
C ASN A 812 5.37 9.39 -9.85
N THR A 813 5.72 9.41 -11.13
CA THR A 813 5.33 8.35 -12.10
C THR A 813 5.83 6.97 -11.67
N LEU A 814 7.11 6.85 -11.32
CA LEU A 814 7.71 5.58 -10.89
C LEU A 814 7.05 5.02 -9.62
N TRP A 815 6.73 5.89 -8.67
CA TRP A 815 6.04 5.51 -7.43
C TRP A 815 4.62 5.04 -7.70
N ASN A 816 3.83 5.81 -8.46
CA ASN A 816 2.46 5.45 -8.80
C ASN A 816 2.38 4.14 -9.60
N TRP A 817 3.32 3.91 -10.53
CA TRP A 817 3.39 2.64 -11.24
C TRP A 817 3.50 1.45 -10.27
N ARG A 818 4.37 1.54 -9.27
CA ARG A 818 4.57 0.46 -8.30
C ARG A 818 3.38 0.30 -7.35
N MET A 819 2.76 1.40 -6.94
CA MET A 819 1.52 1.34 -6.16
C MET A 819 0.40 0.65 -6.95
N PHE A 820 0.30 0.90 -8.26
CA PHE A 820 -0.61 0.15 -9.14
C PHE A 820 -0.23 -1.34 -9.20
N LEU A 821 1.04 -1.69 -9.43
CA LEU A 821 1.49 -3.10 -9.43
C LEU A 821 1.11 -3.84 -8.14
N ASN A 822 1.21 -3.15 -7.00
CA ASN A 822 0.93 -3.68 -5.68
C ASN A 822 -0.56 -3.79 -5.33
N SER A 823 -1.46 -3.14 -6.06
CA SER A 823 -2.88 -3.01 -5.67
C SER A 823 -3.90 -3.30 -6.78
N GLY A 824 -3.53 -3.09 -8.05
CA GLY A 824 -4.45 -3.13 -9.18
C GLY A 824 -5.37 -1.90 -9.30
N GLU A 825 -5.16 -0.84 -8.50
CA GLU A 825 -6.07 0.31 -8.45
C GLU A 825 -5.81 1.36 -9.53
N ALA A 826 -6.85 1.76 -10.26
CA ALA A 826 -6.77 2.71 -11.37
C ALA A 826 -6.30 4.12 -10.95
N LYS A 827 -6.57 4.55 -9.72
CA LYS A 827 -6.21 5.89 -9.21
C LYS A 827 -4.71 6.20 -9.33
N TYR A 828 -3.86 5.19 -9.19
CA TYR A 828 -2.41 5.36 -9.33
C TYR A 828 -2.03 5.55 -10.82
N VAL A 829 -2.67 4.79 -11.72
CA VAL A 829 -2.47 4.97 -13.17
C VAL A 829 -2.99 6.33 -13.65
N ASP A 830 -4.07 6.84 -13.05
CA ASP A 830 -4.58 8.18 -13.36
C ASP A 830 -3.58 9.29 -13.01
N VAL A 831 -2.91 9.20 -11.86
CA VAL A 831 -1.84 10.15 -11.48
C VAL A 831 -0.61 9.98 -12.38
N MET A 832 -0.24 8.75 -12.71
CA MET A 832 0.85 8.46 -13.64
C MET A 832 0.56 9.05 -15.02
N GLU A 833 -0.63 8.83 -15.58
CA GLU A 833 -1.10 9.37 -16.85
C GLU A 833 -1.05 10.90 -16.83
N LEU A 834 -1.57 11.52 -15.78
CA LEU A 834 -1.55 12.98 -15.61
C LEU A 834 -0.12 13.53 -15.65
N ALA A 835 0.81 12.92 -14.93
CA ALA A 835 2.21 13.34 -14.93
C ALA A 835 2.86 13.17 -16.31
N LEU A 836 2.67 12.01 -16.96
CA LEU A 836 3.23 11.70 -18.27
C LEU A 836 2.81 12.73 -19.34
N TYR A 837 1.51 12.99 -19.48
CA TYR A 837 1.00 13.91 -20.51
C TYR A 837 1.24 15.39 -20.21
N ASN A 838 1.68 15.74 -19.00
CA ASN A 838 1.84 17.14 -18.59
C ASN A 838 3.24 17.42 -18.07
N SER A 839 3.49 17.17 -16.79
CA SER A 839 4.69 17.65 -16.08
C SER A 839 5.97 16.87 -16.38
N VAL A 840 5.89 15.68 -16.98
CA VAL A 840 7.05 14.95 -17.51
C VAL A 840 7.40 15.46 -18.91
N LEU A 841 6.42 15.47 -19.83
CA LEU A 841 6.67 15.89 -21.21
C LEU A 841 6.95 17.40 -21.34
N SER A 842 6.49 18.24 -20.42
CA SER A 842 6.91 19.64 -20.38
C SER A 842 8.42 19.77 -20.24
N GLY A 843 9.09 18.78 -19.64
CA GLY A 843 10.52 18.73 -19.40
C GLY A 843 11.41 18.71 -20.64
N VAL A 844 10.87 18.47 -21.84
CA VAL A 844 11.64 18.36 -23.09
C VAL A 844 10.94 19.10 -24.22
N SER A 845 11.72 19.71 -25.14
CA SER A 845 11.20 20.37 -26.34
C SER A 845 10.59 19.35 -27.30
N LEU A 846 9.70 19.82 -28.17
CA LEU A 846 9.07 18.97 -29.18
C LEU A 846 10.11 18.33 -30.12
N ASP A 847 11.19 19.05 -30.44
CA ASP A 847 12.29 18.54 -31.25
C ASP A 847 13.27 17.61 -30.50
N GLY A 848 13.10 17.47 -29.18
CA GLY A 848 13.82 16.52 -28.34
C GLY A 848 15.23 16.94 -27.91
N LYS A 849 15.63 18.20 -28.09
CA LYS A 849 17.02 18.64 -27.88
C LYS A 849 17.24 19.57 -26.70
N ASP A 850 16.20 20.25 -26.25
CA ASP A 850 16.27 21.22 -25.16
C ASP A 850 15.40 20.79 -23.99
N PHE A 851 15.83 21.09 -22.76
CA PHE A 851 15.22 20.56 -21.55
C PHE A 851 14.90 21.64 -20.51
N PHE A 852 13.83 21.40 -19.75
CA PHE A 852 13.55 22.11 -18.51
C PHE A 852 14.08 21.32 -17.31
N TYR A 853 14.65 22.04 -16.36
CA TYR A 853 14.85 21.55 -15.01
C TYR A 853 13.56 21.71 -14.19
N THR A 854 12.96 22.89 -14.24
CA THR A 854 11.77 23.29 -13.45
C THR A 854 10.56 23.53 -14.35
N ASN A 855 9.38 23.13 -13.88
CA ASN A 855 8.14 23.18 -14.66
C ASN A 855 7.11 24.12 -13.97
N PRO A 856 7.21 25.45 -14.17
CA PRO A 856 6.31 26.40 -13.54
C PRO A 856 4.88 26.32 -14.12
N LEU A 857 3.90 26.82 -13.36
CA LEU A 857 2.53 27.01 -13.85
C LEU A 857 2.25 28.44 -14.29
N ARG A 858 3.19 29.36 -14.02
CA ARG A 858 3.19 30.73 -14.52
C ARG A 858 4.59 31.19 -14.86
N GLN A 859 4.77 31.75 -16.04
CA GLN A 859 6.01 32.32 -16.54
C GLN A 859 5.75 33.76 -16.98
N LEU A 860 6.47 34.73 -16.38
CA LEU A 860 6.38 36.16 -16.71
C LEU A 860 7.69 36.67 -17.32
N ASN A 861 7.71 37.68 -18.17
CA ASN A 861 8.99 38.20 -18.67
C ASN A 861 9.80 38.81 -17.51
N ASP A 862 9.18 39.73 -16.77
CA ASP A 862 9.76 40.37 -15.58
C ASP A 862 9.23 39.68 -14.31
N ALA A 863 9.82 38.53 -13.95
CA ALA A 863 9.47 37.87 -12.70
C ALA A 863 9.91 38.71 -11.49
N PRO A 864 9.10 38.76 -10.42
CA PRO A 864 9.43 39.53 -9.21
C PRO A 864 10.62 38.95 -8.43
N VAL A 865 11.11 37.76 -8.82
CA VAL A 865 12.23 37.06 -8.18
C VAL A 865 13.15 36.45 -9.24
N LYS A 866 14.46 36.51 -8.99
CA LYS A 866 15.46 35.83 -9.81
C LYS A 866 15.50 34.34 -9.44
N LEU A 867 15.11 33.47 -10.36
CA LEU A 867 15.15 32.02 -10.17
C LEU A 867 16.54 31.46 -10.52
N ARG A 868 16.89 30.33 -9.90
CA ARG A 868 18.19 29.65 -10.09
C ARG A 868 18.37 29.07 -11.50
N TRP A 869 17.29 28.50 -12.04
CA TRP A 869 17.31 27.72 -13.27
C TRP A 869 16.75 28.50 -14.45
N SER A 870 17.08 28.05 -15.66
CA SER A 870 16.57 28.66 -16.89
C SER A 870 15.05 28.61 -16.92
N ARG A 871 14.46 29.68 -17.46
CA ARG A 871 13.02 29.85 -17.60
C ARG A 871 12.52 29.53 -19.02
N THR A 872 13.42 29.08 -19.87
CA THR A 872 13.17 28.45 -21.17
C THR A 872 13.96 27.14 -21.23
N ARG A 873 13.57 26.24 -22.14
CA ARG A 873 14.33 24.99 -22.33
C ARG A 873 15.73 25.29 -22.88
N VAL A 874 16.71 24.53 -22.43
CA VAL A 874 18.12 24.67 -22.83
C VAL A 874 18.74 23.31 -23.14
N PRO A 875 19.74 23.24 -24.04
CA PRO A 875 20.34 21.96 -24.44
C PRO A 875 21.19 21.33 -23.33
N PHE A 876 21.64 22.14 -22.37
CA PHE A 876 22.44 21.68 -21.24
C PHE A 876 22.10 22.46 -19.97
N VAL A 877 22.00 21.71 -18.86
CA VAL A 877 21.84 22.23 -17.49
C VAL A 877 22.99 21.72 -16.63
N THR A 878 23.53 22.58 -15.75
CA THR A 878 24.71 22.22 -14.93
C THR A 878 24.44 21.10 -13.93
N SER A 879 23.18 20.92 -13.52
CA SER A 879 22.69 19.69 -12.88
C SER A 879 21.95 18.87 -13.93
N PHE A 880 22.65 17.92 -14.55
CA PHE A 880 22.19 17.20 -15.74
C PHE A 880 21.31 15.98 -15.44
N CYS A 881 20.64 15.97 -14.28
CA CYS A 881 19.79 14.86 -13.85
C CYS A 881 18.50 14.73 -14.66
N CYS A 882 17.87 15.85 -15.02
CA CYS A 882 16.58 15.89 -15.71
C CYS A 882 16.65 15.35 -17.15
N PRO A 883 17.59 15.79 -18.01
CA PRO A 883 17.60 15.37 -19.41
C PRO A 883 17.64 13.85 -19.63
N PRO A 884 18.63 13.07 -19.13
CA PRO A 884 18.64 11.62 -19.35
C PRO A 884 17.49 10.90 -18.64
N ASN A 885 16.97 11.46 -17.53
CA ASN A 885 15.82 10.89 -16.83
C ASN A 885 14.52 11.01 -17.66
N VAL A 886 14.29 12.13 -18.34
CA VAL A 886 13.19 12.27 -19.30
C VAL A 886 13.36 11.31 -20.46
N VAL A 887 14.56 11.21 -21.03
CA VAL A 887 14.81 10.36 -22.20
C VAL A 887 14.56 8.89 -21.89
N ARG A 888 15.04 8.35 -20.76
CA ARG A 888 14.72 6.96 -20.37
C ARG A 888 13.23 6.73 -20.10
N THR A 889 12.53 7.76 -19.60
CA THR A 889 11.10 7.67 -19.30
C THR A 889 10.30 7.62 -20.59
N VAL A 890 10.54 8.57 -21.52
CA VAL A 890 9.89 8.60 -22.84
C VAL A 890 10.18 7.33 -23.63
N ALA A 891 11.41 6.82 -23.58
CA ALA A 891 11.80 5.57 -24.23
C ALA A 891 11.05 4.33 -23.68
N SER A 892 10.52 4.39 -22.46
CA SER A 892 9.94 3.23 -21.76
C SER A 892 8.42 3.30 -21.59
N VAL A 893 7.74 4.34 -22.10
CA VAL A 893 6.29 4.55 -21.85
C VAL A 893 5.43 3.38 -22.34
N ASN A 894 5.86 2.70 -23.40
CA ASN A 894 5.19 1.51 -23.91
C ASN A 894 5.06 0.38 -22.87
N GLY A 895 6.04 0.23 -21.98
CA GLY A 895 5.99 -0.75 -20.88
C GLY A 895 4.93 -0.46 -19.82
N TYR A 896 4.39 0.77 -19.79
CA TYR A 896 3.28 1.14 -18.91
C TYR A 896 1.92 0.94 -19.56
N ALA A 897 1.85 0.65 -20.87
CA ALA A 897 0.59 0.54 -21.59
C ALA A 897 -0.24 -0.66 -21.15
N TYR A 898 0.43 -1.74 -20.73
CA TYR A 898 -0.21 -2.97 -20.30
C TYR A 898 0.42 -3.55 -19.03
N SER A 899 -0.30 -4.44 -18.37
CA SER A 899 0.18 -5.32 -17.31
C SER A 899 -0.51 -6.67 -17.42
N VAL A 900 0.02 -7.68 -16.72
CA VAL A 900 -0.55 -9.02 -16.71
C VAL A 900 -0.78 -9.49 -15.27
N SER A 901 -1.77 -10.34 -15.07
CA SER A 901 -1.90 -11.17 -13.86
C SER A 901 -2.14 -12.62 -14.29
N GLU A 902 -2.34 -13.54 -13.35
CA GLU A 902 -2.42 -14.99 -13.62
C GLU A 902 -3.30 -15.34 -14.82
N ASN A 903 -4.43 -14.64 -15.00
CA ASN A 903 -5.37 -14.89 -16.09
C ASN A 903 -5.97 -13.62 -16.69
N SER A 904 -5.23 -12.50 -16.65
CA SER A 904 -5.75 -11.24 -17.20
C SER A 904 -4.67 -10.40 -17.83
N VAL A 905 -5.05 -9.67 -18.87
CA VAL A 905 -4.32 -8.51 -19.39
C VAL A 905 -5.01 -7.24 -18.94
N TRP A 906 -4.23 -6.32 -18.41
CA TRP A 906 -4.66 -4.99 -18.00
C TRP A 906 -4.18 -3.98 -19.04
N VAL A 907 -5.10 -3.16 -19.54
CA VAL A 907 -4.87 -2.08 -20.50
C VAL A 907 -4.90 -0.78 -19.72
N ASN A 908 -3.71 -0.23 -19.48
CA ASN A 908 -3.49 0.88 -18.56
C ASN A 908 -3.42 2.22 -19.32
N LEU A 909 -2.70 2.29 -20.45
CA LEU A 909 -2.57 3.52 -21.25
C LEU A 909 -3.16 3.33 -22.65
N TYR A 910 -3.58 4.45 -23.23
CA TYR A 910 -4.17 4.52 -24.56
C TYR A 910 -3.24 5.21 -25.56
N GLY A 911 -2.95 4.51 -26.66
CA GLY A 911 -2.16 4.96 -27.80
C GLY A 911 -2.04 3.85 -28.84
N SER A 912 -2.04 4.17 -30.13
CA SER A 912 -2.00 3.13 -31.18
C SER A 912 -0.76 2.26 -31.05
N ASN A 913 -0.95 0.94 -30.88
CA ASN A 913 0.13 0.00 -30.58
C ASN A 913 -0.22 -1.44 -30.95
N THR A 914 0.79 -2.30 -30.97
CA THR A 914 0.65 -3.76 -30.95
C THR A 914 1.25 -4.31 -29.66
N LEU A 915 0.51 -5.18 -28.99
CA LEU A 915 0.98 -6.03 -27.90
C LEU A 915 1.20 -7.45 -28.41
N GLU A 916 2.34 -8.03 -28.13
CA GLU A 916 2.63 -9.46 -28.29
C GLU A 916 3.41 -9.94 -27.07
N THR A 917 2.76 -10.73 -26.21
CA THR A 917 3.34 -11.22 -24.94
C THR A 917 2.77 -12.59 -24.59
N GLU A 918 3.20 -13.13 -23.45
CA GLU A 918 2.67 -14.35 -22.87
C GLU A 918 2.17 -14.08 -21.44
N LEU A 919 1.02 -14.64 -21.09
CA LEU A 919 0.57 -14.69 -19.71
C LEU A 919 1.38 -15.73 -18.90
N PRO A 920 1.33 -15.64 -17.56
CA PRO A 920 1.76 -16.75 -16.71
C PRO A 920 1.19 -18.10 -17.20
N GLY A 921 2.07 -19.08 -17.36
CA GLY A 921 1.75 -20.39 -17.94
C GLY A 921 1.96 -20.52 -19.46
N GLY A 922 2.49 -19.49 -20.13
CA GLY A 922 2.92 -19.56 -21.55
C GLY A 922 1.79 -19.39 -22.57
N ARG A 923 0.63 -18.87 -22.14
CA ARG A 923 -0.49 -18.58 -23.05
C ARG A 923 -0.20 -17.31 -23.83
N LYS A 924 -0.25 -17.40 -25.15
CA LYS A 924 0.00 -16.26 -26.05
C LYS A 924 -1.11 -15.23 -25.96
N LEU A 925 -0.70 -13.97 -26.06
CA LEU A 925 -1.58 -12.81 -26.03
C LEU A 925 -1.12 -11.79 -27.08
N ARG A 926 -2.02 -11.46 -28.00
CA ARG A 926 -1.82 -10.47 -29.06
C ARG A 926 -3.01 -9.53 -29.19
N LEU A 927 -2.77 -8.25 -29.02
CA LEU A 927 -3.78 -7.18 -29.13
C LEU A 927 -3.26 -6.06 -30.04
N GLU A 928 -4.16 -5.45 -30.79
CA GLU A 928 -3.89 -4.25 -31.58
C GLU A 928 -4.76 -3.11 -31.06
N GLN A 929 -4.16 -1.98 -30.68
CA GLN A 929 -4.89 -0.79 -30.29
C GLN A 929 -4.78 0.27 -31.39
N GLN A 930 -5.89 0.91 -31.73
CA GLN A 930 -5.96 2.05 -32.64
C GLN A 930 -6.75 3.18 -31.99
N THR A 931 -6.12 4.35 -31.88
CA THR A 931 -6.75 5.53 -31.26
C THR A 931 -6.02 6.82 -31.62
N ASN A 932 -6.75 7.93 -31.57
CA ASN A 932 -6.20 9.29 -31.60
C ASN A 932 -6.01 9.88 -30.18
N TYR A 933 -6.02 9.06 -29.13
CA TYR A 933 -5.72 9.49 -27.76
C TYR A 933 -4.34 10.19 -27.71
N PRO A 934 -4.18 11.31 -26.97
CA PRO A 934 -5.13 11.94 -26.04
C PRO A 934 -6.11 12.94 -26.68
N TRP A 935 -6.18 13.02 -28.00
CA TRP A 935 -7.01 13.99 -28.72
C TRP A 935 -8.46 13.53 -28.90
N SER A 936 -8.68 12.22 -29.05
CA SER A 936 -10.01 11.60 -28.98
C SER A 936 -10.10 10.61 -27.83
N GLY A 937 -11.32 10.44 -27.30
CA GLY A 937 -11.66 9.40 -26.34
C GLY A 937 -12.05 8.07 -27.00
N ASP A 938 -12.07 8.00 -28.33
CA ASP A 938 -12.37 6.78 -29.07
C ASP A 938 -11.14 5.90 -29.16
N VAL A 939 -11.24 4.70 -28.58
CA VAL A 939 -10.19 3.68 -28.54
C VAL A 939 -10.77 2.40 -29.10
N GLN A 940 -10.12 1.86 -30.12
CA GLN A 940 -10.44 0.55 -30.67
C GLN A 940 -9.34 -0.43 -30.26
N LEU A 941 -9.71 -1.57 -29.71
CA LEU A 941 -8.83 -2.66 -29.34
C LEU A 941 -9.29 -3.92 -30.07
N LYS A 942 -8.49 -4.38 -31.03
CA LYS A 942 -8.75 -5.60 -31.78
C LYS A 942 -8.01 -6.76 -31.15
N VAL A 943 -8.74 -7.83 -30.88
CA VAL A 943 -8.21 -9.06 -30.32
C VAL A 943 -7.67 -9.92 -31.45
N VAL A 944 -6.35 -10.12 -31.51
CA VAL A 944 -5.70 -11.00 -32.50
C VAL A 944 -5.60 -12.42 -31.94
N GLU A 945 -5.15 -12.55 -30.70
CA GLU A 945 -5.04 -13.82 -29.97
C GLU A 945 -5.20 -13.52 -28.48
N CYS A 946 -6.23 -14.04 -27.81
CA CYS A 946 -6.42 -13.85 -26.38
C CYS A 946 -7.33 -14.96 -25.84
N ASP A 947 -6.91 -15.61 -24.77
CA ASP A 947 -7.72 -16.61 -24.06
C ASP A 947 -7.84 -16.24 -22.58
N SER A 948 -8.11 -14.96 -22.32
CA SER A 948 -7.97 -14.37 -20.99
C SER A 948 -8.88 -13.18 -20.77
N THR A 949 -9.05 -12.80 -19.51
CA THR A 949 -9.81 -11.61 -19.14
C THR A 949 -9.10 -10.35 -19.60
N ILE A 950 -9.80 -9.44 -20.27
CA ILE A 950 -9.29 -8.12 -20.62
C ILE A 950 -9.83 -7.10 -19.63
N GLU A 951 -8.92 -6.28 -19.11
CA GLU A 951 -9.20 -5.28 -18.10
C GLU A 951 -8.84 -3.90 -18.56
N LEU A 952 -9.88 -3.12 -18.79
CA LEU A 952 -9.76 -1.88 -19.53
C LEU A 952 -9.94 -0.71 -18.58
N ARG A 953 -8.89 0.09 -18.35
CA ARG A 953 -8.96 1.22 -17.42
C ARG A 953 -9.98 2.24 -17.89
N ILE A 954 -10.95 2.59 -17.07
CA ILE A 954 -11.81 3.75 -17.32
C ILE A 954 -11.23 4.93 -16.52
N PRO A 955 -10.61 5.94 -17.15
CA PRO A 955 -9.90 7.00 -16.43
C PRO A 955 -10.82 7.78 -15.49
N GLY A 956 -10.36 8.12 -14.29
CA GLY A 956 -11.14 8.86 -13.30
C GLY A 956 -11.53 10.29 -13.71
N TRP A 957 -10.88 10.86 -14.73
CA TRP A 957 -11.25 12.16 -15.27
C TRP A 957 -12.46 12.12 -16.23
N ALA A 958 -12.80 10.94 -16.78
CA ALA A 958 -13.87 10.80 -17.75
C ALA A 958 -15.23 11.04 -17.09
N LYS A 959 -16.08 11.87 -17.72
CA LYS A 959 -17.44 12.11 -17.19
C LYS A 959 -18.37 10.92 -17.39
N SER A 960 -18.21 10.23 -18.52
CA SER A 960 -18.89 9.00 -18.85
C SER A 960 -18.02 8.20 -19.82
N ALA A 961 -18.30 6.90 -19.92
CA ALA A 961 -17.66 6.00 -20.86
C ALA A 961 -18.71 5.05 -21.44
N ALA A 962 -18.51 4.64 -22.68
CA ALA A 962 -19.28 3.60 -23.34
C ALA A 962 -18.33 2.53 -23.87
N LEU A 963 -18.71 1.26 -23.73
CA LEU A 963 -17.93 0.13 -24.21
C LEU A 963 -18.80 -0.78 -25.06
N ARG A 964 -18.32 -1.07 -26.26
CA ARG A 964 -18.95 -1.98 -27.21
C ARG A 964 -18.00 -3.11 -27.58
N ILE A 965 -18.56 -4.25 -27.95
CA ILE A 965 -17.84 -5.40 -28.51
C ILE A 965 -18.55 -5.76 -29.81
N ASP A 966 -17.84 -5.70 -30.93
CA ASP A 966 -18.37 -5.93 -32.28
C ASP A 966 -19.62 -5.07 -32.57
N GLY A 967 -19.59 -3.81 -32.15
CA GLY A 967 -20.67 -2.82 -32.34
C GLY A 967 -21.80 -2.86 -31.30
N GLU A 968 -21.91 -3.94 -30.52
CA GLU A 968 -22.95 -4.13 -29.51
C GLU A 968 -22.47 -3.70 -28.11
N PRO A 969 -23.35 -3.15 -27.23
CA PRO A 969 -22.96 -2.82 -25.86
C PRO A 969 -22.31 -4.03 -25.16
N ALA A 970 -21.16 -3.80 -24.50
CA ALA A 970 -20.39 -4.89 -23.90
C ALA A 970 -21.12 -5.62 -22.76
N GLY A 971 -22.20 -5.02 -22.22
CA GLY A 971 -22.97 -5.58 -21.11
C GLY A 971 -22.18 -5.69 -19.81
N VAL A 972 -20.96 -5.14 -19.79
CA VAL A 972 -20.10 -5.10 -18.63
C VAL A 972 -19.92 -3.69 -18.15
N PRO A 973 -19.40 -3.58 -16.93
CA PRO A 973 -19.42 -2.29 -16.33
C PRO A 973 -18.19 -1.39 -16.57
N VAL A 974 -18.42 -0.20 -17.14
CA VAL A 974 -17.53 0.96 -17.31
C VAL A 974 -17.70 2.13 -16.30
N ASN A 975 -17.06 2.05 -15.14
CA ASN A 975 -17.06 3.12 -14.12
C ASN A 975 -15.81 3.98 -14.19
N PRO A 976 -15.88 5.33 -14.29
CA PRO A 976 -14.70 6.18 -14.14
C PRO A 976 -13.92 5.87 -12.84
N GLY A 977 -12.59 5.82 -12.94
CA GLY A 977 -11.70 5.53 -11.81
C GLY A 977 -11.58 4.04 -11.47
N SER A 978 -11.92 3.15 -12.41
CA SER A 978 -11.87 1.70 -12.22
C SER A 978 -11.36 0.97 -13.46
N TYR A 979 -11.28 -0.36 -13.40
CA TYR A 979 -11.09 -1.22 -14.58
C TYR A 979 -12.41 -1.89 -14.93
N ALA A 980 -12.76 -1.88 -16.22
CA ALA A 980 -13.88 -2.62 -16.76
C ALA A 980 -13.41 -4.04 -17.13
N THR A 981 -13.91 -5.04 -16.41
CA THR A 981 -13.60 -6.44 -16.70
C THR A 981 -14.45 -7.02 -17.80
N ILE A 982 -13.76 -7.59 -18.78
CA ILE A 982 -14.36 -8.35 -19.86
C ILE A 982 -13.84 -9.79 -19.77
N ASP A 983 -14.62 -10.65 -19.13
CA ASP A 983 -14.37 -12.09 -18.97
C ASP A 983 -15.24 -12.89 -19.96
N ARG A 984 -14.66 -13.26 -21.11
CA ARG A 984 -15.32 -14.04 -22.17
C ARG A 984 -14.32 -14.78 -23.05
N SER A 985 -14.82 -15.72 -23.84
CA SER A 985 -14.06 -16.30 -24.95
C SER A 985 -13.96 -15.31 -26.11
N TRP A 986 -12.76 -15.18 -26.68
CA TRP A 986 -12.46 -14.27 -27.79
C TRP A 986 -12.35 -15.01 -29.11
N GLN A 987 -12.84 -14.38 -30.18
CA GLN A 987 -12.57 -14.81 -31.54
C GLN A 987 -11.52 -13.86 -32.14
N PRO A 988 -10.53 -14.37 -32.89
CA PRO A 988 -9.62 -13.51 -33.63
C PRO A 988 -10.39 -12.53 -34.52
N GLY A 989 -10.08 -11.24 -34.39
CA GLY A 989 -10.77 -10.16 -35.09
C GLY A 989 -11.88 -9.48 -34.28
N THR A 990 -12.27 -10.01 -33.10
CA THR A 990 -13.19 -9.30 -32.20
C THR A 990 -12.67 -7.91 -31.87
N THR A 991 -13.54 -6.92 -31.97
CA THR A 991 -13.21 -5.52 -31.76
C THR A 991 -13.91 -4.99 -30.51
N ILE A 992 -13.12 -4.44 -29.59
CA ILE A 992 -13.58 -3.77 -28.37
C ILE A 992 -13.46 -2.26 -28.61
N GLU A 993 -14.56 -1.53 -28.49
CA GLU A 993 -14.63 -0.10 -28.79
C GLU A 993 -14.99 0.64 -27.51
N LEU A 994 -14.04 1.41 -26.99
CA LEU A 994 -14.23 2.29 -25.84
C LEU A 994 -14.37 3.72 -26.34
N SER A 995 -15.43 4.40 -25.91
CA SER A 995 -15.61 5.84 -26.13
C SER A 995 -15.62 6.54 -24.77
N LEU A 996 -14.62 7.38 -24.53
CA LEU A 996 -14.45 8.18 -23.33
C LEU A 996 -14.94 9.61 -23.57
N ASP A 997 -15.89 10.08 -22.77
CA ASP A 997 -16.33 11.47 -22.86
C ASP A 997 -15.22 12.43 -22.40
N MET A 998 -14.74 13.27 -23.32
CA MET A 998 -13.65 14.23 -23.13
C MET A 998 -14.15 15.69 -23.27
N PRO A 999 -15.01 16.17 -22.36
CA PRO A 999 -15.43 17.56 -22.37
C PRO A 999 -14.27 18.47 -21.95
N VAL A 1000 -14.33 19.74 -22.37
CA VAL A 1000 -13.48 20.77 -21.77
C VAL A 1000 -14.01 21.06 -20.37
N GLN A 1001 -13.13 20.97 -19.37
CA GLN A 1001 -13.44 21.18 -17.96
C GLN A 1001 -12.70 22.40 -17.43
N LEU A 1002 -13.41 23.24 -16.69
CA LEU A 1002 -12.82 24.26 -15.83
C LEU A 1002 -12.61 23.63 -14.45
N ILE A 1003 -11.38 23.65 -13.97
CA ILE A 1003 -10.96 23.01 -12.72
C ILE A 1003 -10.62 24.09 -11.70
N GLU A 1004 -11.28 24.03 -10.54
CA GLU A 1004 -10.95 24.83 -9.36
C GLU A 1004 -10.00 24.07 -8.45
N SER A 1005 -9.15 24.80 -7.73
CA SER A 1005 -8.34 24.24 -6.64
C SER A 1005 -9.10 24.24 -5.33
N HIS A 1006 -8.70 23.38 -4.39
CA HIS A 1006 -9.13 23.50 -3.00
C HIS A 1006 -8.90 24.94 -2.46
N PRO A 1007 -9.81 25.54 -1.67
CA PRO A 1007 -9.71 26.95 -1.24
C PRO A 1007 -8.44 27.32 -0.45
N LEU A 1008 -7.81 26.35 0.20
CA LEU A 1008 -6.53 26.54 0.91
C LEU A 1008 -5.33 26.70 -0.02
N VAL A 1009 -5.48 26.44 -1.32
CA VAL A 1009 -4.49 26.81 -2.33
C VAL A 1009 -4.68 28.29 -2.65
N GLU A 1010 -4.22 29.16 -1.74
CA GLU A 1010 -4.48 30.60 -1.79
C GLU A 1010 -4.06 31.26 -3.11
N GLU A 1011 -2.97 30.77 -3.73
CA GLU A 1011 -2.41 31.29 -4.98
C GLU A 1011 -3.40 31.24 -6.16
N THR A 1012 -4.35 30.30 -6.14
CA THR A 1012 -5.28 30.01 -7.24
C THR A 1012 -6.72 30.37 -6.90
N MET A 1013 -6.93 31.07 -5.79
CA MET A 1013 -8.24 31.58 -5.40
C MET A 1013 -8.82 32.47 -6.50
N ASN A 1014 -10.10 32.26 -6.84
CA ASN A 1014 -10.80 32.90 -7.97
C ASN A 1014 -10.10 32.71 -9.34
N GLN A 1015 -9.36 31.62 -9.51
CA GLN A 1015 -8.77 31.21 -10.77
C GLN A 1015 -9.19 29.78 -11.10
N VAL A 1016 -9.31 29.50 -12.39
CA VAL A 1016 -9.56 28.14 -12.89
C VAL A 1016 -8.44 27.75 -13.85
N ALA A 1017 -8.16 26.46 -13.91
CA ALA A 1017 -7.35 25.85 -14.95
C ALA A 1017 -8.26 25.13 -15.95
N VAL A 1018 -7.82 24.98 -17.19
CA VAL A 1018 -8.60 24.29 -18.23
C VAL A 1018 -7.98 22.93 -18.53
N LYS A 1019 -8.79 21.88 -18.51
CA LYS A 1019 -8.36 20.49 -18.78
C LYS A 1019 -9.29 19.84 -19.79
N ARG A 1020 -8.76 18.96 -20.63
CA ARG A 1020 -9.55 18.06 -21.49
C ARG A 1020 -8.87 16.70 -21.57
N GLY A 1021 -9.59 15.65 -21.21
CA GLY A 1021 -8.98 14.32 -21.10
C GLY A 1021 -7.87 14.32 -20.04
N PRO A 1022 -6.73 13.66 -20.27
CA PRO A 1022 -5.58 13.72 -19.36
C PRO A 1022 -4.76 15.02 -19.47
N VAL A 1023 -5.07 15.90 -20.43
CA VAL A 1023 -4.22 17.05 -20.80
C VAL A 1023 -4.69 18.34 -20.13
N VAL A 1024 -3.79 18.98 -19.39
CA VAL A 1024 -3.94 20.34 -18.85
C VAL A 1024 -3.54 21.34 -19.92
N TYR A 1025 -4.24 22.46 -20.01
CA TYR A 1025 -4.00 23.51 -20.99
C TYR A 1025 -3.43 24.78 -20.34
N CYS A 1026 -2.76 25.59 -21.15
CA CYS A 1026 -2.21 26.87 -20.76
C CYS A 1026 -2.43 27.92 -21.85
N LEU A 1027 -2.27 29.19 -21.46
CA LEU A 1027 -2.26 30.34 -22.35
C LEU A 1027 -0.83 30.86 -22.48
N GLU A 1028 -0.30 30.99 -23.69
CA GLU A 1028 0.96 31.70 -23.97
C GLU A 1028 0.70 33.11 -24.53
N SER A 1029 1.60 34.04 -24.22
CA SER A 1029 1.55 35.42 -24.77
C SER A 1029 1.58 35.47 -26.31
N ASN A 1030 2.15 34.45 -26.98
CA ASN A 1030 2.13 34.33 -28.44
C ASN A 1030 0.71 34.23 -29.03
N ASP A 1031 -0.28 33.87 -28.21
CA ASP A 1031 -1.67 33.71 -28.60
C ASP A 1031 -2.54 34.92 -28.20
N LEU A 1032 -1.89 36.02 -27.77
CA LEU A 1032 -2.53 37.27 -27.40
C LEU A 1032 -2.18 38.41 -28.38
N PRO A 1033 -3.05 39.43 -28.52
CA PRO A 1033 -2.68 40.67 -29.19
C PRO A 1033 -1.45 41.31 -28.52
N SER A 1034 -0.58 41.93 -29.32
CA SER A 1034 0.70 42.50 -28.85
C SER A 1034 0.54 43.61 -27.80
N ASP A 1035 -0.64 44.24 -27.71
CA ASP A 1035 -0.97 45.27 -26.72
C ASP A 1035 -1.59 44.73 -25.42
N VAL A 1036 -1.79 43.40 -25.32
CA VAL A 1036 -2.41 42.74 -24.17
C VAL A 1036 -1.38 41.96 -23.36
N SER A 1037 -1.22 42.32 -22.08
CA SER A 1037 -0.40 41.56 -21.13
C SER A 1037 -1.15 40.31 -20.64
N LEU A 1038 -0.44 39.20 -20.48
CA LEU A 1038 -0.97 37.95 -19.93
C LEU A 1038 -1.67 38.14 -18.57
N MET A 1039 -1.09 38.97 -17.68
CA MET A 1039 -1.64 39.24 -16.34
C MET A 1039 -2.95 40.02 -16.34
N SER A 1040 -3.32 40.60 -17.49
CA SER A 1040 -4.59 41.32 -17.67
C SER A 1040 -5.74 40.41 -18.13
N VAL A 1041 -5.42 39.20 -18.58
CA VAL A 1041 -6.38 38.25 -19.16
C VAL A 1041 -7.19 37.57 -18.07
N ARG A 1042 -8.49 37.41 -18.33
CA ARG A 1042 -9.45 36.72 -17.47
C ARG A 1042 -10.39 35.85 -18.29
N LEU A 1043 -10.91 34.81 -17.66
CA LEU A 1043 -11.95 33.95 -18.22
C LEU A 1043 -13.34 34.50 -17.89
N PRO A 1044 -14.20 34.81 -18.87
CA PRO A 1044 -15.57 35.22 -18.59
C PRO A 1044 -16.36 34.05 -18.02
N ILE A 1045 -17.15 34.27 -16.96
CA ILE A 1045 -18.09 33.27 -16.43
C ILE A 1045 -19.05 32.82 -17.54
N GLY A 1046 -19.18 31.50 -17.72
CA GLY A 1046 -20.01 30.89 -18.78
C GLY A 1046 -19.39 30.90 -20.18
N GLY A 1047 -18.10 31.25 -20.33
CA GLY A 1047 -17.39 31.15 -21.60
C GLY A 1047 -17.23 29.70 -22.06
N GLU A 1048 -17.71 29.38 -23.27
CA GLU A 1048 -17.51 28.06 -23.89
C GLU A 1048 -16.12 27.94 -24.54
N TRP A 1049 -15.51 26.77 -24.40
CA TRP A 1049 -14.23 26.40 -25.02
C TRP A 1049 -14.43 25.22 -25.95
N LYS A 1050 -14.09 25.40 -27.22
CA LYS A 1050 -14.29 24.39 -28.27
C LYS A 1050 -12.97 23.72 -28.62
N PRO A 1051 -12.85 22.38 -28.48
CA PRO A 1051 -11.66 21.67 -28.88
C PRO A 1051 -11.58 21.59 -30.41
N ARG A 1052 -10.38 21.83 -30.97
CA ARG A 1052 -10.09 21.63 -32.39
C ARG A 1052 -8.68 21.05 -32.55
N PHE A 1053 -8.56 19.93 -33.27
CA PHE A 1053 -7.25 19.42 -33.65
C PHE A 1053 -6.61 20.32 -34.72
N ASP A 1054 -5.35 20.71 -34.51
CA ASP A 1054 -4.59 21.60 -35.37
C ASP A 1054 -3.27 20.93 -35.77
N ALA A 1055 -3.28 20.27 -36.93
CA ALA A 1055 -2.12 19.54 -37.46
C ALA A 1055 -0.90 20.43 -37.76
N ASN A 1056 -1.10 21.73 -37.97
CA ASN A 1056 -0.04 22.67 -38.36
C ASN A 1056 0.59 23.38 -37.16
N THR A 1057 0.01 23.23 -35.97
CA THR A 1057 0.48 23.88 -34.75
C THR A 1057 1.21 22.86 -33.88
N LEU A 1058 2.47 23.16 -33.51
CA LEU A 1058 3.21 22.44 -32.46
C LEU A 1058 3.23 20.92 -32.64
N GLU A 1059 3.55 20.46 -33.86
CA GLU A 1059 3.60 19.04 -34.26
C GLU A 1059 2.25 18.29 -34.19
N GLY A 1060 1.13 19.01 -34.19
CA GLY A 1060 -0.22 18.43 -34.20
C GLY A 1060 -0.79 18.25 -32.81
N VAL A 1061 -1.58 19.23 -32.36
CA VAL A 1061 -2.22 19.22 -31.03
C VAL A 1061 -3.70 19.58 -31.13
N THR A 1062 -4.50 19.14 -30.17
CA THR A 1062 -5.80 19.76 -29.93
C THR A 1062 -5.58 21.09 -29.21
N ILE A 1063 -6.06 22.18 -29.78
CA ILE A 1063 -6.17 23.49 -29.12
C ILE A 1063 -7.60 23.69 -28.61
N LEU A 1064 -7.78 24.59 -27.64
CA LEU A 1064 -9.10 25.01 -27.19
C LEU A 1064 -9.35 26.44 -27.63
N GLU A 1065 -10.33 26.64 -28.51
CA GLU A 1065 -10.72 27.95 -29.02
C GLU A 1065 -11.86 28.51 -28.17
N GLY A 1066 -11.72 29.77 -27.77
CA GLY A 1066 -12.69 30.41 -26.91
C GLY A 1066 -12.51 31.92 -26.90
N THR A 1067 -13.07 32.55 -25.88
CA THR A 1067 -13.02 34.00 -25.72
C THR A 1067 -12.54 34.33 -24.32
N VAL A 1068 -11.63 35.30 -24.24
CA VAL A 1068 -11.15 35.87 -22.99
C VAL A 1068 -11.48 37.35 -22.92
N VAL A 1069 -11.35 37.92 -21.73
CA VAL A 1069 -11.44 39.36 -21.53
C VAL A 1069 -10.14 39.90 -20.96
N SER A 1070 -9.70 41.04 -21.47
CA SER A 1070 -8.58 41.82 -20.92
C SER A 1070 -9.16 42.91 -20.03
N ARG A 1071 -8.75 42.94 -18.76
CA ARG A 1071 -8.91 44.09 -17.89
C ARG A 1071 -7.56 44.78 -17.76
N LYS A 1072 -7.40 45.93 -18.43
CA LYS A 1072 -6.12 46.67 -18.41
C LYS A 1072 -5.69 46.90 -16.95
N PRO A 1073 -4.48 46.48 -16.54
CA PRO A 1073 -3.95 46.83 -15.23
C PRO A 1073 -3.90 48.34 -15.16
N GLY A 1074 -4.38 48.92 -14.07
CA GLY A 1074 -4.24 50.37 -13.94
C GLY A 1074 -2.80 50.72 -13.55
N ASP A 1075 -2.44 51.97 -13.80
CA ASP A 1075 -1.09 52.47 -13.57
C ASP A 1075 -0.70 52.40 -12.08
N TRP A 1076 0.48 51.84 -11.83
CA TRP A 1076 1.03 51.67 -10.49
C TRP A 1076 1.95 52.83 -10.09
N ASN A 1077 2.65 53.50 -11.01
CA ASN A 1077 3.49 54.68 -10.73
C ASN A 1077 4.32 54.60 -9.42
N GLY A 1078 4.96 53.46 -9.15
CA GLY A 1078 5.76 53.23 -7.94
C GLY A 1078 4.96 53.04 -6.63
N LYS A 1079 3.64 52.91 -6.69
CA LYS A 1079 2.77 52.63 -5.54
C LYS A 1079 2.61 51.12 -5.33
N LEU A 1080 2.69 50.69 -4.08
CA LEU A 1080 2.41 49.29 -3.69
C LEU A 1080 0.91 49.00 -3.60
N TYR A 1081 0.11 49.99 -3.16
CA TYR A 1081 -1.35 49.89 -3.01
C TYR A 1081 -2.06 51.08 -3.66
N ARG A 1082 -3.26 50.85 -4.20
CA ARG A 1082 -4.12 51.87 -4.83
C ARG A 1082 -5.60 51.53 -4.64
N GLU A 1083 -6.45 52.54 -4.64
CA GLU A 1083 -7.91 52.33 -4.63
C GLU A 1083 -8.35 51.55 -5.88
N PHE A 1084 -9.27 50.59 -5.68
CA PHE A 1084 -9.85 49.83 -6.77
C PHE A 1084 -10.66 50.74 -7.68
N LYS A 1085 -10.39 50.65 -8.99
CA LYS A 1085 -11.18 51.32 -10.02
C LYS A 1085 -11.70 50.27 -10.99
N ASN A 1086 -13.02 50.23 -11.16
CA ASN A 1086 -13.62 49.36 -12.15
C ASN A 1086 -13.19 49.82 -13.55
N ALA A 1087 -12.49 48.96 -14.29
CA ALA A 1087 -11.97 49.27 -15.63
C ALA A 1087 -12.80 48.55 -16.68
N LYS A 1088 -13.03 49.20 -17.84
CA LYS A 1088 -13.70 48.56 -18.97
C LYS A 1088 -12.89 47.34 -19.43
N THR A 1089 -13.57 46.23 -19.67
CA THR A 1089 -12.97 45.02 -20.22
C THR A 1089 -13.04 45.03 -21.75
N ARG A 1090 -12.03 44.45 -22.41
CA ARG A 1090 -12.01 44.21 -23.86
C ARG A 1090 -12.07 42.71 -24.10
N ARG A 1091 -13.06 42.25 -24.85
CA ARG A 1091 -13.26 40.85 -25.22
C ARG A 1091 -12.56 40.53 -26.54
N PHE A 1092 -11.92 39.37 -26.65
CA PHE A 1092 -11.30 38.91 -27.90
C PHE A 1092 -11.16 37.38 -27.93
N ALA A 1093 -11.07 36.83 -29.14
CA ALA A 1093 -10.85 35.41 -29.36
C ALA A 1093 -9.45 34.99 -28.91
N CYS A 1094 -9.34 33.80 -28.36
CA CYS A 1094 -8.10 33.27 -27.80
C CYS A 1094 -8.05 31.75 -27.99
N LYS A 1095 -6.84 31.20 -28.01
CA LYS A 1095 -6.61 29.75 -27.99
C LYS A 1095 -5.76 29.35 -26.79
N LEU A 1096 -6.12 28.23 -26.19
CA LEU A 1096 -5.28 27.54 -25.20
C LEU A 1096 -4.61 26.35 -25.87
N ILE A 1097 -3.36 26.08 -25.48
CA ILE A 1097 -2.57 24.96 -25.97
C ILE A 1097 -2.27 23.99 -24.82
N PRO A 1098 -1.98 22.71 -25.10
CA PRO A 1098 -1.54 21.77 -24.07
C PRO A 1098 -0.35 22.30 -23.27
N TYR A 1099 -0.35 22.10 -21.96
CA TYR A 1099 0.70 22.59 -21.07
C TYR A 1099 2.07 22.09 -21.54
N PHE A 1100 2.22 20.81 -21.88
CA PHE A 1100 3.52 20.25 -22.22
C PHE A 1100 4.19 20.88 -23.46
N VAL A 1101 3.42 21.50 -24.38
CA VAL A 1101 3.96 22.08 -25.62
C VAL A 1101 4.36 23.55 -25.51
N TRP A 1102 4.13 24.21 -24.36
CA TRP A 1102 4.57 25.59 -24.14
C TRP A 1102 6.09 25.76 -24.35
N SER A 1103 6.56 26.98 -24.60
CA SER A 1103 7.99 27.31 -24.80
C SER A 1103 8.64 26.59 -26.01
N ASN A 1104 7.86 26.26 -27.05
CA ASN A 1104 8.38 25.75 -28.34
C ASN A 1104 8.30 26.79 -29.48
N ARG A 1105 7.92 28.05 -29.18
CA ARG A 1105 7.76 29.16 -30.15
C ARG A 1105 8.62 30.37 -29.79
N GLY A 1106 9.75 30.12 -29.12
CA GLY A 1106 10.61 31.14 -28.54
C GLY A 1106 10.19 31.56 -27.12
N PRO A 1107 10.88 32.55 -26.53
CA PRO A 1107 10.54 33.08 -25.20
C PRO A 1107 9.14 33.68 -25.17
N SER A 1108 8.35 33.27 -24.17
CA SER A 1108 6.94 33.66 -24.01
C SER A 1108 6.58 33.73 -22.53
N GLU A 1109 5.60 34.59 -22.19
CA GLU A 1109 4.87 34.44 -20.93
C GLU A 1109 3.85 33.30 -21.07
N MET A 1110 3.56 32.60 -19.96
CA MET A 1110 2.61 31.49 -19.92
C MET A 1110 1.86 31.45 -18.58
N THR A 1111 0.58 31.05 -18.57
CA THR A 1111 -0.15 30.73 -17.33
C THR A 1111 -1.10 29.55 -17.53
N VAL A 1112 -1.17 28.66 -16.53
CA VAL A 1112 -2.16 27.57 -16.42
C VAL A 1112 -3.43 28.06 -15.72
N TRP A 1113 -3.26 28.78 -14.61
CA TRP A 1113 -4.37 29.33 -13.83
C TRP A 1113 -4.76 30.71 -14.36
N LEU A 1114 -6.03 30.85 -14.71
CA LEU A 1114 -6.62 32.06 -15.28
C LEU A 1114 -7.69 32.60 -14.33
N PRO A 1115 -7.62 33.88 -13.92
CA PRO A 1115 -8.65 34.43 -13.05
C PRO A 1115 -9.98 34.61 -13.78
N ILE A 1116 -11.07 34.41 -13.06
CA ILE A 1116 -12.43 34.57 -13.59
C ILE A 1116 -12.86 36.05 -13.54
N ASP A 1117 -13.68 36.47 -14.51
CA ASP A 1117 -14.28 37.82 -14.61
C ASP A 1117 -15.81 37.78 -14.58
#